data_AF-A0A952W7P5-F1
#
_entry.id   AF-A0A952W7P5-F1
#
_cell.length_a   1.000
_cell.length_b   1.000
_cell.length_c   1.000
_cell.angle_alpha   90.00
_cell.angle_beta   90.00
_cell.angle_gamma   90.00
#
_symmetry.space_group_name_H-M   'P 1'
#
loop_
_entity.id
_entity.type
_entity.pdbx_description
1 polymer ?
#
loop_
_entity_poly.entity_id
_entity_poly.type
_entity_poly.pdbx_seq_one_letter_code
_entity_poly.pdbx_strand_id
1 'polypeptide(L)'
;MTRRITSRTSRRARFAARSLAVLLAATAILAAVNLVAPGLTMRYDVTALGEQRLAPRTRALLDRLNAEFEIVLAGNWSAPEGQGEVPSRRARRQVFDLLTEMTRAQPRLRVTRIDTLSESGRADYADLLKRLVQRDQAVLDASLAAIRAAAAAVDEIAAHFDAVAPAIDQSAQAIAAGDSVADDVRRRLADLAATLRIRAGESRRRSLAAVEAATRPAGPVPVGQVDDAVTELRAILSALDTELGLLATGLAQQRDRTTIPAAVSDRLATIAQGADAARPRLRMHTDTLARLARPDVLRIARFLTTSPAALIIGPRDVGLTAIGFDALFPTTHDQQPGVEADIRAHVEDLLTTALTNLTNPDTPIVIFAHAEGSASLLEGRLIEDIRRRLELRRASVLEWPVLRQTDPPGTATLDPARRRPVVYVFLPTDATATVPPGPTGIPPQARLNALGHALRRIIDTGAPALVTVAPSPTAGLGIADEIADILAEFGLRADAARTLLAGAQGQQGWEVAADLRARLASGEHPFQKAVGGLPIQLLWPVAIEALPDRPEVVRVPVIEVADPAVWNEAEWEAMWRTVTPNQRSRVRGPGAPVPNPGIDGTRGPWHLGFLAERRAADARRQRLIAVGAYQWFYDFQTRPTQNVSGQIVLQNPGNPEFFEAAVAWLAGQDDLLAPGPTARAVARIRQLAPKHVAALQWGLIAGLPLCVLALGMLLRVLRG
;
A
#
# COMPACT_ATOMS: atom_id res chain seq x y z
N MET A 1 55.89 74.84 -14.65
CA MET A 1 55.98 73.57 -13.88
C MET A 1 55.86 73.89 -12.41
N THR A 2 54.68 73.68 -11.80
CA THR A 2 54.46 73.90 -10.35
C THR A 2 53.58 72.75 -9.84
N ARG A 3 54.23 71.67 -9.37
CA ARG A 3 53.57 70.52 -8.74
C ARG A 3 53.08 70.93 -7.35
N ARG A 4 51.76 71.14 -7.20
CA ARG A 4 51.13 71.29 -5.88
C ARG A 4 51.33 70.02 -5.05
N ILE A 5 52.14 70.12 -4.00
CA ILE A 5 52.30 69.07 -2.99
C ILE A 5 51.02 69.04 -2.15
N THR A 6 50.11 68.12 -2.46
CA THR A 6 48.96 67.84 -1.58
C THR A 6 49.46 67.25 -0.27
N SER A 7 49.15 67.90 0.86
CA SER A 7 49.57 67.51 2.21
C SER A 7 49.12 66.10 2.58
N ARG A 8 49.96 65.37 3.35
CA ARG A 8 49.68 64.03 3.91
C ARG A 8 48.34 63.97 4.67
N THR A 9 47.91 65.08 5.27
CA THR A 9 46.62 65.23 5.96
C THR A 9 45.43 65.11 5.02
N SER A 10 45.51 65.65 3.80
CA SER A 10 44.42 65.53 2.81
C SER A 10 44.20 64.09 2.33
N ARG A 11 45.28 63.29 2.25
CA ARG A 11 45.19 61.86 1.88
C ARG A 11 44.58 61.03 3.00
N ARG A 12 44.96 61.27 4.26
CA ARG A 12 44.36 60.58 5.43
C ARG A 12 42.90 60.94 5.63
N ALA A 13 42.52 62.21 5.46
CA ALA A 13 41.13 62.64 5.55
C ALA A 13 40.25 62.01 4.46
N ARG A 14 40.73 61.94 3.21
CA ARG A 14 40.01 61.24 2.13
C ARG A 14 39.92 59.73 2.37
N PHE A 15 40.96 59.12 2.92
CA PHE A 15 40.93 57.70 3.26
C PHE A 15 39.93 57.42 4.39
N ALA A 16 39.93 58.23 5.46
CA ALA A 16 38.97 58.11 6.56
C ALA A 16 37.53 58.32 6.10
N ALA A 17 37.27 59.33 5.25
CA ALA A 17 35.94 59.58 4.70
C ALA A 17 35.47 58.42 3.79
N ARG A 18 36.36 57.83 2.99
CA ARG A 18 36.04 56.66 2.16
C ARG A 18 35.77 55.42 3.00
N SER A 19 36.58 55.16 4.02
CA SER A 19 36.36 54.04 4.95
C SER A 19 35.05 54.20 5.71
N LEU A 20 34.71 55.42 6.14
CA LEU A 20 33.44 55.72 6.80
C LEU A 20 32.25 55.53 5.85
N ALA A 21 32.35 55.98 4.60
CA ALA A 21 31.30 55.79 3.61
C ALA A 21 31.07 54.30 3.29
N VAL A 22 32.14 53.50 3.16
CA VAL A 22 32.03 52.05 2.97
C VAL A 22 31.42 51.37 4.18
N LEU A 23 31.83 51.76 5.40
CA LEU A 23 31.26 51.22 6.64
C LEU A 23 29.76 51.54 6.72
N LEU A 24 29.36 52.78 6.44
CA LEU A 24 27.97 53.21 6.46
C LEU A 24 27.14 52.50 5.37
N ALA A 25 27.68 52.33 4.16
CA ALA A 25 27.02 51.60 3.09
C ALA A 25 26.85 50.11 3.43
N ALA A 26 27.88 49.45 3.96
CA ALA A 26 27.80 48.06 4.40
C ALA A 26 26.80 47.88 5.55
N THR A 27 26.78 48.82 6.50
CA THR A 27 25.82 48.82 7.61
C THR A 27 24.40 49.05 7.12
N ALA A 28 24.19 49.97 6.17
CA ALA A 28 22.89 50.23 5.56
C ALA A 28 22.37 49.03 4.75
N ILE A 29 23.25 48.34 4.01
CA ILE A 29 22.91 47.10 3.30
C ILE A 29 22.53 46.00 4.30
N LEU A 30 23.30 45.79 5.37
CA LEU A 30 22.98 44.82 6.42
C LEU A 30 21.65 45.14 7.12
N ALA A 31 21.40 46.42 7.40
CA ALA A 31 20.13 46.87 7.99
C ALA A 31 18.94 46.68 7.03
N ALA A 32 19.10 47.01 5.75
CA ALA A 32 18.08 46.80 4.72
C ALA A 32 17.80 45.31 4.51
N VAL A 33 18.84 44.46 4.47
CA VAL A 33 18.68 43.00 4.42
C VAL A 33 17.94 42.50 5.65
N ASN A 34 18.28 42.94 6.86
CA ASN A 34 17.56 42.54 8.08
C ASN A 34 16.11 43.04 8.15
N LEU A 35 15.80 44.19 7.55
CA LEU A 35 14.43 44.74 7.49
C LEU A 35 13.57 44.03 6.44
N VAL A 36 14.17 43.60 5.32
CA VAL A 36 13.46 42.94 4.22
C VAL A 36 13.43 41.41 4.38
N ALA A 37 14.41 40.82 5.04
CA ALA A 37 14.51 39.37 5.27
C ALA A 37 13.28 38.72 5.93
N PRO A 38 12.56 39.38 6.87
CA PRO A 38 11.33 38.83 7.43
C PRO A 38 10.20 38.68 6.40
N GLY A 39 10.17 39.53 5.36
CA GLY A 39 9.19 39.48 4.27
C GLY A 39 9.59 38.59 3.09
N LEU A 40 10.88 38.28 2.96
CA LEU A 40 11.44 37.37 1.94
C LEU A 40 11.83 36.03 2.56
N THR A 41 10.85 35.27 3.06
CA THR A 41 11.06 33.90 3.54
C THR A 41 11.23 32.90 2.38
N MET A 42 12.12 33.18 1.42
CA MET A 42 12.61 32.16 0.50
C MET A 42 13.71 31.36 1.18
N ARG A 43 13.33 30.21 1.75
CA ARG A 43 14.32 29.18 2.13
C ARG A 43 14.72 28.39 0.89
N TYR A 44 15.91 28.68 0.38
CA TYR A 44 16.59 27.80 -0.55
C TYR A 44 17.15 26.64 0.26
N ASP A 45 16.61 25.45 0.02
CA ASP A 45 17.21 24.24 0.55
C ASP A 45 18.45 23.94 -0.29
N VAL A 46 19.63 24.12 0.31
CA VAL A 46 20.93 23.89 -0.34
C VAL A 46 21.46 22.49 0.01
N THR A 47 20.69 21.66 0.71
CA THR A 47 21.06 20.27 0.94
C THR A 47 20.89 19.47 -0.35
N ALA A 48 21.83 18.57 -0.65
CA ALA A 48 21.81 17.77 -1.87
C ALA A 48 20.55 16.88 -2.00
N LEU A 49 19.85 16.63 -0.89
CA LEU A 49 18.69 15.75 -0.80
C LEU A 49 17.36 16.49 -0.56
N GLY A 50 17.38 17.83 -0.44
CA GLY A 50 16.16 18.60 -0.18
C GLY A 50 15.53 18.29 1.18
N GLU A 51 16.37 18.01 2.19
CA GLU A 51 15.97 17.52 3.50
C GLU A 51 15.04 18.45 4.27
N GLN A 52 14.92 19.72 3.88
CA GLN A 52 14.13 20.72 4.59
C GLN A 52 12.75 20.96 3.98
N ARG A 53 12.42 20.35 2.83
CA ARG A 53 11.15 20.59 2.12
C ARG A 53 10.26 19.36 2.10
N LEU A 54 8.95 19.55 2.27
CA LEU A 54 7.94 18.50 2.09
C LEU A 54 7.96 17.93 0.66
N ALA A 55 7.75 16.61 0.52
CA ALA A 55 7.54 15.91 -0.73
C ALA A 55 6.40 16.55 -1.54
N PRO A 56 6.46 16.56 -2.90
CA PRO A 56 5.39 17.19 -3.68
C PRO A 56 4.07 16.44 -3.48
N ARG A 57 4.10 15.12 -3.26
CA ARG A 57 2.92 14.33 -2.90
C ARG A 57 2.30 14.80 -1.57
N THR A 58 3.12 14.95 -0.54
CA THR A 58 2.67 15.47 0.76
C THR A 58 2.11 16.88 0.64
N ARG A 59 2.78 17.76 -0.11
CA ARG A 59 2.28 19.11 -0.34
C ARG A 59 0.95 19.13 -1.10
N ALA A 60 0.83 18.37 -2.19
CA ALA A 60 -0.41 18.27 -2.97
C ALA A 60 -1.58 17.72 -2.13
N LEU A 61 -1.31 16.76 -1.25
CA LEU A 61 -2.29 16.27 -0.28
C LEU A 61 -2.69 17.36 0.72
N LEU A 62 -1.71 18.04 1.31
CA LEU A 62 -1.96 19.11 2.28
C LEU A 62 -2.77 20.26 1.68
N ASP A 63 -2.45 20.66 0.44
CA ASP A 63 -3.17 21.72 -0.30
C ASP A 63 -4.64 21.37 -0.55
N ARG A 64 -4.98 20.06 -0.56
CA ARG A 64 -6.37 19.57 -0.73
C ARG A 64 -7.15 19.43 0.58
N LEU A 65 -6.51 19.57 1.75
CA LEU A 65 -7.22 19.47 3.02
C LEU A 65 -8.20 20.65 3.16
N ASN A 66 -9.47 20.35 2.92
CA ASN A 66 -10.56 21.32 2.94
C ASN A 66 -11.19 21.51 4.34
N ALA A 67 -10.79 20.69 5.31
CA ALA A 67 -11.30 20.69 6.67
C ALA A 67 -10.15 20.65 7.70
N GLU A 68 -10.49 20.77 8.98
CA GLU A 68 -9.49 20.72 10.06
C GLU A 68 -9.04 19.27 10.33
N PHE A 69 -7.73 19.08 10.40
CA PHE A 69 -7.10 17.82 10.78
C PHE A 69 -6.20 18.05 11.99
N GLU A 70 -6.08 17.05 12.86
CA GLU A 70 -5.21 17.09 14.03
C GLU A 70 -4.30 15.86 14.07
N ILE A 71 -2.99 16.08 14.24
CA ILE A 71 -2.01 15.02 14.51
C ILE A 71 -1.64 15.11 15.98
N VAL A 72 -1.98 14.09 16.77
CA VAL A 72 -1.63 14.00 18.18
C VAL A 72 -0.53 12.99 18.39
N LEU A 73 0.61 13.45 18.88
CA LEU A 73 1.75 12.64 19.25
C LEU A 73 1.71 12.35 20.76
N ALA A 74 1.16 11.19 21.12
CA ALA A 74 1.04 10.75 22.52
C ALA A 74 2.11 9.70 22.85
N GLY A 75 3.08 10.05 23.70
CA GLY A 75 4.14 9.14 24.10
C GLY A 75 5.04 9.67 25.20
N ASN A 76 6.04 8.87 25.57
CA ASN A 76 6.92 9.11 26.72
C ASN A 76 8.07 10.08 26.37
N TRP A 77 7.77 11.37 26.22
CA TRP A 77 8.74 12.35 25.72
C TRP A 77 9.80 12.76 26.75
N SER A 78 9.48 12.72 28.05
CA SER A 78 10.41 13.08 29.14
C SER A 78 11.25 11.92 29.66
N ALA A 79 11.05 10.70 29.16
CA ALA A 79 11.84 9.56 29.59
C ALA A 79 13.33 9.70 29.21
N PRO A 80 14.27 9.20 30.05
CA PRO A 80 15.68 9.11 29.72
C PRO A 80 15.92 8.28 28.45
N GLU A 81 16.89 8.69 27.64
CA GLU A 81 17.30 7.94 26.45
C GLU A 81 17.87 6.57 26.86
N GLY A 82 17.44 5.49 26.19
CA GLY A 82 17.86 4.12 26.52
C GLY A 82 17.00 3.37 27.54
N GLN A 83 15.93 3.98 28.08
CA GLN A 83 14.94 3.29 28.91
C GLN A 83 13.59 3.17 28.19
N GLY A 84 13.21 1.96 27.80
CA GLY A 84 11.94 1.68 27.10
C GLY A 84 11.94 2.10 25.62
N GLU A 85 10.75 2.22 25.04
CA GLU A 85 10.51 2.63 23.64
C GLU A 85 10.64 4.16 23.47
N VAL A 86 11.78 4.75 23.86
CA VAL A 86 12.02 6.19 23.77
C VAL A 86 12.83 6.49 22.51
N PRO A 87 12.30 7.28 21.56
CA PRO A 87 13.05 7.62 20.36
C PRO A 87 14.28 8.48 20.66
N SER A 88 15.34 8.33 19.85
CA SER A 88 16.55 9.14 20.00
C SER A 88 16.24 10.64 19.91
N ARG A 89 17.03 11.49 20.59
CA ARG A 89 16.78 12.95 20.58
C ARG A 89 16.76 13.53 19.15
N ARG A 90 17.60 12.99 18.27
CA ARG A 90 17.69 13.39 16.85
C ARG A 90 16.45 12.97 16.07
N ALA A 91 16.00 11.71 16.20
CA ALA A 91 14.79 11.22 15.55
C ALA A 91 13.56 12.05 15.96
N ARG A 92 13.43 12.37 17.25
CA ARG A 92 12.39 13.27 17.77
C ARG A 92 12.42 14.63 17.09
N ARG A 93 13.60 15.25 17.01
CA ARG A 93 13.78 16.55 16.36
C ARG A 93 13.38 16.50 14.89
N GLN A 94 13.79 15.48 14.14
CA GLN A 94 13.43 15.32 12.72
C GLN A 94 11.92 15.22 12.52
N VAL A 95 11.23 14.44 13.35
CA VAL A 95 9.77 14.30 13.29
C VAL A 95 9.07 15.62 13.65
N PHE A 96 9.51 16.31 14.70
CA PHE A 96 8.92 17.60 15.07
C PHE A 96 9.19 18.71 14.04
N ASP A 97 10.37 18.73 13.44
CA ASP A 97 10.69 19.66 12.35
C ASP A 97 9.80 19.38 11.13
N LEU A 98 9.60 18.12 10.77
CA LEU A 98 8.67 17.71 9.71
C LEU A 98 7.23 18.15 9.99
N LEU A 99 6.70 17.84 11.18
CA LEU A 99 5.35 18.23 11.57
C LEU A 99 5.16 19.74 11.59
N THR A 100 6.18 20.49 12.02
CA THR A 100 6.18 21.95 11.95
C THR A 100 6.09 22.44 10.50
N GLU A 101 6.83 21.82 9.58
CA GLU A 101 6.74 22.15 8.15
C GLU A 101 5.37 21.79 7.56
N MET A 102 4.75 20.68 7.96
CA MET A 102 3.39 20.32 7.53
C MET A 102 2.35 21.35 8.00
N THR A 103 2.40 21.76 9.27
CA THR A 103 1.51 22.81 9.83
C THR A 103 1.73 24.16 9.16
N ARG A 104 2.98 24.51 8.81
CA ARG A 104 3.29 25.72 8.04
C ARG A 104 2.70 25.67 6.63
N ALA A 105 2.77 24.51 5.98
CA ALA A 105 2.23 24.33 4.64
C ALA A 105 0.70 24.35 4.62
N GLN A 106 0.04 23.87 5.67
CA GLN A 106 -1.42 23.84 5.79
C GLN A 106 -1.88 24.31 7.18
N PRO A 107 -2.37 25.55 7.32
CA PRO A 107 -2.86 26.09 8.60
C PRO A 107 -4.02 25.31 9.23
N ARG A 108 -4.75 24.51 8.45
CA ARG A 108 -5.84 23.65 8.93
C ARG A 108 -5.36 22.35 9.57
N LEU A 109 -4.07 22.05 9.49
CA LEU A 109 -3.44 20.93 10.17
C LEU A 109 -2.89 21.39 11.52
N ARG A 110 -3.42 20.84 12.61
CA ARG A 110 -2.95 21.09 13.97
C ARG A 110 -2.07 19.93 14.43
N VAL A 111 -1.03 20.23 15.20
CA VAL A 111 -0.15 19.22 15.79
C VAL A 111 -0.12 19.42 17.30
N THR A 112 -0.49 18.37 18.03
CA THR A 112 -0.52 18.36 19.50
C THR A 112 0.48 17.33 20.00
N ARG A 113 1.29 17.68 21.01
CA ARG A 113 2.21 16.74 21.66
C ARG A 113 1.75 16.51 23.09
N ILE A 114 1.60 15.24 23.45
CA ILE A 114 1.20 14.82 24.81
C ILE A 114 2.30 13.94 25.38
N ASP A 115 2.83 14.34 26.54
CA ASP A 115 3.81 13.55 27.29
C ASP A 115 3.12 12.71 28.36
N THR A 116 2.94 11.43 28.06
CA THR A 116 2.18 10.48 28.88
C THR A 116 2.84 10.16 30.22
N LEU A 117 4.09 10.57 30.45
CA LEU A 117 4.75 10.44 31.76
C LEU A 117 4.55 11.66 32.67
N SER A 118 4.20 12.81 32.10
CA SER A 118 3.95 14.02 32.88
C SER A 118 2.55 14.00 33.51
N GLU A 119 2.36 14.67 34.64
CA GLU A 119 1.04 14.77 35.29
C GLU A 119 0.02 15.49 34.39
N SER A 120 0.39 16.64 33.82
CA SER A 120 -0.46 17.37 32.88
C SER A 120 -0.73 16.56 31.60
N GLY A 121 0.27 15.87 31.05
CA GLY A 121 0.08 15.07 29.85
C GLY A 121 -0.78 13.81 30.07
N ARG A 122 -0.80 13.23 31.28
CA ARG A 122 -1.78 12.19 31.63
C ARG A 122 -3.21 12.73 31.63
N ALA A 123 -3.41 13.95 32.14
CA ALA A 123 -4.71 14.62 32.08
C ALA A 123 -5.11 14.95 30.63
N ASP A 124 -4.21 15.55 29.84
CA ASP A 124 -4.43 15.86 28.42
C ASP A 124 -4.75 14.60 27.60
N TYR A 125 -4.07 13.48 27.91
CA TYR A 125 -4.33 12.20 27.27
C TYR A 125 -5.70 11.64 27.63
N ALA A 126 -6.11 11.71 28.91
CA ALA A 126 -7.44 11.30 29.33
C ALA A 126 -8.54 12.16 28.67
N ASP A 127 -8.32 13.47 28.57
CA ASP A 127 -9.24 14.39 27.89
C ASP A 127 -9.32 14.13 26.39
N LEU A 128 -8.19 13.79 25.75
CA LEU A 128 -8.17 13.34 24.37
C LEU A 128 -9.02 12.09 24.18
N LEU A 129 -8.83 11.06 25.01
CA LEU A 129 -9.62 9.83 24.93
C LEU A 129 -11.11 10.10 25.13
N LYS A 130 -11.47 10.93 26.11
CA LYS A 130 -12.86 11.35 26.34
C LYS A 130 -13.45 12.07 25.13
N ARG A 131 -12.68 12.96 24.49
CA ARG A 131 -13.09 13.66 23.26
C ARG A 131 -13.31 12.69 22.09
N LEU A 132 -12.45 11.68 21.93
CA LEU A 132 -12.61 10.66 20.88
C LEU A 132 -13.85 9.78 21.13
N VAL A 133 -14.12 9.39 22.37
CA VAL A 133 -15.34 8.65 22.73
C VAL A 133 -16.59 9.50 22.48
N GLN A 134 -16.59 10.75 22.95
CA GLN A 134 -17.72 11.67 22.74
C GLN A 134 -17.99 11.94 21.26
N ARG A 135 -16.96 11.96 20.43
CA ARG A 135 -17.07 12.12 18.98
C ARG A 135 -17.85 10.97 18.34
N ASP A 136 -17.54 9.73 18.72
CA ASP A 136 -18.11 8.51 18.13
C ASP A 136 -19.32 7.98 18.93
N GLN A 137 -19.79 8.71 19.94
CA GLN A 137 -20.83 8.29 20.87
C GLN A 137 -22.11 7.80 20.18
N ALA A 138 -22.58 8.51 19.15
CA ALA A 138 -23.79 8.11 18.43
C ALA A 138 -23.65 6.74 17.73
N VAL A 139 -22.45 6.43 17.20
CA VAL A 139 -22.17 5.13 16.57
C VAL A 139 -22.04 4.04 17.63
N LEU A 140 -21.43 4.34 18.77
CA LEU A 140 -21.34 3.44 19.92
C LEU A 140 -22.73 3.11 20.47
N ASP A 141 -23.59 4.12 20.66
CA ASP A 141 -24.96 3.95 21.15
C ASP A 141 -25.80 3.11 20.19
N ALA A 142 -25.71 3.37 18.88
CA ALA A 142 -26.37 2.58 17.85
C ALA A 142 -25.89 1.12 17.86
N SER A 143 -24.58 0.89 18.03
CA SER A 143 -24.01 -0.46 18.11
C SER A 143 -24.50 -1.19 19.36
N LEU A 144 -24.51 -0.53 20.52
CA LEU A 144 -25.01 -1.09 21.77
C LEU A 144 -26.50 -1.41 21.71
N ALA A 145 -27.30 -0.54 21.06
CA ALA A 145 -28.72 -0.80 20.83
C ALA A 145 -28.93 -2.05 19.96
N ALA A 146 -28.16 -2.20 18.87
CA ALA A 146 -28.23 -3.36 17.99
C ALA A 146 -27.76 -4.66 18.69
N ILE A 147 -26.72 -4.59 19.51
CA ILE A 147 -26.25 -5.71 20.36
C ILE A 147 -27.35 -6.15 21.32
N ARG A 148 -27.99 -5.21 22.03
CA ARG A 148 -29.09 -5.52 22.96
C ARG A 148 -30.30 -6.12 22.25
N ALA A 149 -30.65 -5.59 21.08
CA ALA A 149 -31.75 -6.13 20.27
C ALA A 149 -31.44 -7.56 19.79
N ALA A 150 -30.21 -7.83 19.35
CA ALA A 150 -29.78 -9.17 18.97
C ALA A 150 -29.77 -10.14 20.17
N ALA A 151 -29.33 -9.71 21.34
CA ALA A 151 -29.37 -10.52 22.56
C ALA A 151 -30.82 -10.82 23.00
N ALA A 152 -31.73 -9.85 22.87
CA ALA A 152 -33.17 -10.08 23.11
C ALA A 152 -33.74 -11.12 22.14
N ALA A 153 -33.36 -11.08 20.85
CA ALA A 153 -33.76 -12.10 19.88
C ALA A 153 -33.22 -13.50 20.23
N VAL A 154 -31.98 -13.59 20.77
CA VAL A 154 -31.45 -14.86 21.29
C VAL A 154 -32.29 -15.37 22.46
N ASP A 155 -32.67 -14.50 23.39
CA ASP A 155 -33.49 -14.88 24.54
C ASP A 155 -34.91 -15.33 24.12
N GLU A 156 -35.52 -14.66 23.14
CA GLU A 156 -36.82 -15.05 22.57
C GLU A 156 -36.77 -16.46 21.95
N ILE A 157 -35.72 -16.79 21.18
CA ILE A 157 -35.55 -18.13 20.60
C ILE A 157 -35.24 -19.18 21.68
N ALA A 158 -34.40 -18.83 22.67
CA ALA A 158 -34.16 -19.72 23.79
C ALA A 158 -35.45 -20.01 24.58
N ALA A 159 -36.31 -19.00 24.76
CA ALA A 159 -37.63 -19.18 25.38
C ALA A 159 -38.56 -20.04 24.51
N HIS A 160 -38.50 -19.89 23.18
CA HIS A 160 -39.21 -20.77 22.27
C HIS A 160 -38.74 -22.23 22.42
N PHE A 161 -37.43 -22.48 22.47
CA PHE A 161 -36.86 -23.82 22.71
C PHE A 161 -37.31 -24.43 24.05
N ASP A 162 -37.31 -23.64 25.13
CA ASP A 162 -37.80 -24.09 26.43
C ASP A 162 -39.30 -24.43 26.41
N ALA A 163 -40.09 -23.69 25.61
CA ALA A 163 -41.52 -23.95 25.45
C ALA A 163 -41.83 -25.18 24.60
N VAL A 164 -41.06 -25.43 23.52
CA VAL A 164 -41.32 -26.56 22.62
C VAL A 164 -40.70 -27.87 23.10
N ALA A 165 -39.60 -27.83 23.87
CA ALA A 165 -38.92 -29.05 24.32
C ALA A 165 -39.85 -29.99 25.14
N PRO A 166 -40.65 -29.51 26.12
CA PRO A 166 -41.63 -30.35 26.80
C PRO A 166 -42.70 -30.93 25.87
N ALA A 167 -43.12 -30.18 24.84
CA ALA A 167 -44.10 -30.66 23.87
C ALA A 167 -43.55 -31.80 23.00
N ILE A 168 -42.27 -31.72 22.60
CA ILE A 168 -41.55 -32.78 21.88
C ILE A 168 -41.37 -34.01 22.77
N ASP A 169 -41.03 -33.81 24.04
CA ASP A 169 -40.86 -34.88 25.02
C ASP A 169 -42.18 -35.62 25.30
N GLN A 170 -43.29 -34.88 25.44
CA GLN A 170 -44.64 -35.46 25.53
C GLN A 170 -45.04 -36.22 24.25
N SER A 171 -44.67 -35.70 23.07
CA SER A 171 -44.86 -36.40 21.80
C SER A 171 -44.10 -37.73 21.76
N ALA A 172 -42.87 -37.76 22.28
CA ALA A 172 -42.08 -38.98 22.40
C ALA A 172 -42.77 -40.01 23.33
N GLN A 173 -43.29 -39.56 24.47
CA GLN A 173 -43.99 -40.42 25.45
C GLN A 173 -45.35 -40.94 24.94
N ALA A 174 -46.03 -40.19 24.06
CA ALA A 174 -47.30 -40.59 23.47
C ALA A 174 -47.15 -41.67 22.38
N ILE A 175 -45.93 -41.91 21.87
CA ILE A 175 -45.64 -43.01 20.95
C ILE A 175 -45.49 -44.30 21.76
N ALA A 176 -46.44 -45.22 21.58
CA ALA A 176 -46.46 -46.50 22.27
C ALA A 176 -45.12 -47.25 22.13
N ALA A 177 -44.70 -47.92 23.21
CA ALA A 177 -43.63 -48.91 23.13
C ALA A 177 -44.06 -50.03 22.19
N GLY A 178 -43.22 -50.35 21.21
CA GLY A 178 -43.62 -51.18 20.08
C GLY A 178 -42.43 -51.75 19.33
N ASP A 179 -42.48 -51.70 18.00
CA ASP A 179 -41.40 -52.16 17.14
C ASP A 179 -40.13 -51.26 17.25
N SER A 180 -39.04 -51.73 16.65
CA SER A 180 -37.75 -51.03 16.67
C SER A 180 -37.80 -49.63 16.04
N VAL A 181 -38.77 -49.37 15.16
CA VAL A 181 -38.94 -48.06 14.50
C VAL A 181 -39.60 -47.07 15.46
N ALA A 182 -40.64 -47.48 16.19
CA ALA A 182 -41.28 -46.64 17.20
C ALA A 182 -40.31 -46.26 18.35
N ASP A 183 -39.48 -47.21 18.78
CA ASP A 183 -38.44 -46.97 19.78
C ASP A 183 -37.36 -45.98 19.31
N ASP A 184 -36.93 -46.09 18.04
CA ASP A 184 -35.96 -45.15 17.42
C ASP A 184 -36.53 -43.73 17.36
N VAL A 185 -37.78 -43.56 16.91
CA VAL A 185 -38.44 -42.24 16.85
C VAL A 185 -38.56 -41.63 18.24
N ARG A 186 -39.03 -42.40 19.23
CA ARG A 186 -39.15 -41.93 20.62
C ARG A 186 -37.81 -41.44 21.17
N ARG A 187 -36.74 -42.22 20.96
CA ARG A 187 -35.39 -41.85 21.41
C ARG A 187 -34.91 -40.55 20.75
N ARG A 188 -35.04 -40.44 19.42
CA ARG A 188 -34.66 -39.23 18.68
C ARG A 188 -35.40 -37.97 19.15
N LEU A 189 -36.70 -38.08 19.41
CA LEU A 189 -37.49 -36.94 19.92
C LEU A 189 -37.06 -36.55 21.35
N ALA A 190 -36.79 -37.51 22.22
CA ALA A 190 -36.27 -37.24 23.57
C ALA A 190 -34.88 -36.58 23.52
N ASP A 191 -33.97 -37.08 22.68
CA ASP A 191 -32.63 -36.51 22.47
C ASP A 191 -32.70 -35.08 21.92
N LEU A 192 -33.61 -34.83 20.98
CA LEU A 192 -33.87 -33.52 20.43
C LEU A 192 -34.37 -32.54 21.51
N ALA A 193 -35.35 -32.96 22.34
CA ALA A 193 -35.86 -32.13 23.43
C ALA A 193 -34.76 -31.79 24.45
N ALA A 194 -33.89 -32.74 24.80
CA ALA A 194 -32.74 -32.50 25.68
C ALA A 194 -31.74 -31.51 25.07
N THR A 195 -31.44 -31.68 23.78
CA THR A 195 -30.52 -30.80 23.03
C THR A 195 -31.03 -29.36 23.00
N LEU A 196 -32.33 -29.14 22.74
CA LEU A 196 -32.93 -27.80 22.72
C LEU A 196 -32.79 -27.07 24.06
N ARG A 197 -33.02 -27.76 25.20
CA ARG A 197 -32.87 -27.15 26.55
C ARG A 197 -31.42 -26.74 26.82
N ILE A 198 -30.45 -27.61 26.49
CA ILE A 198 -29.02 -27.30 26.64
C ILE A 198 -28.65 -26.09 25.79
N ARG A 199 -29.08 -26.08 24.52
CA ARG A 199 -28.82 -24.98 23.58
C ARG A 199 -29.44 -23.66 24.02
N ALA A 200 -30.66 -23.68 24.56
CA ALA A 200 -31.31 -22.49 25.12
C ALA A 200 -30.49 -21.89 26.27
N GLY A 201 -30.07 -22.72 27.23
CA GLY A 201 -29.26 -22.28 28.37
C GLY A 201 -27.86 -21.78 27.98
N GLU A 202 -27.20 -22.44 27.03
CA GLU A 202 -25.88 -22.02 26.52
C GLU A 202 -25.98 -20.67 25.78
N SER A 203 -26.97 -20.54 24.88
CA SER A 203 -27.14 -19.33 24.05
C SER A 203 -27.45 -18.10 24.89
N ARG A 204 -28.33 -18.21 25.90
CA ARG A 204 -28.59 -17.11 26.84
C ARG A 204 -27.33 -16.67 27.57
N ARG A 205 -26.59 -17.61 28.14
CA ARG A 205 -25.37 -17.33 28.91
C ARG A 205 -24.33 -16.60 28.06
N ARG A 206 -24.10 -17.08 26.83
CA ARG A 206 -23.15 -16.47 25.90
C ARG A 206 -23.62 -15.09 25.42
N SER A 207 -24.91 -14.92 25.13
CA SER A 207 -25.47 -13.61 24.75
C SER A 207 -25.36 -12.57 25.86
N LEU A 208 -25.63 -12.96 27.12
CA LEU A 208 -25.44 -12.11 28.30
C LEU A 208 -23.98 -11.69 28.48
N ALA A 209 -23.05 -12.63 28.34
CA ALA A 209 -21.61 -12.35 28.39
C ALA A 209 -21.18 -11.38 27.29
N ALA A 210 -21.73 -11.51 26.07
CA ALA A 210 -21.47 -10.59 24.97
C ALA A 210 -21.99 -9.17 25.27
N VAL A 211 -23.20 -9.03 25.81
CA VAL A 211 -23.75 -7.72 26.23
C VAL A 211 -22.90 -7.10 27.34
N GLU A 212 -22.48 -7.90 28.33
CA GLU A 212 -21.62 -7.43 29.42
C GLU A 212 -20.26 -6.96 28.88
N ALA A 213 -19.63 -7.74 28.01
CA ALA A 213 -18.36 -7.37 27.38
C ALA A 213 -18.48 -6.06 26.57
N ALA A 214 -19.59 -5.85 25.87
CA ALA A 214 -19.84 -4.62 25.11
C ALA A 214 -19.99 -3.37 26.00
N THR A 215 -20.41 -3.54 27.25
CA THR A 215 -20.66 -2.41 28.18
C THR A 215 -19.52 -2.17 29.17
N ARG A 216 -18.74 -3.21 29.49
CA ARG A 216 -17.63 -3.12 30.45
C ARG A 216 -16.41 -2.45 29.80
N PRO A 217 -15.89 -1.33 30.34
CA PRO A 217 -14.69 -0.68 29.82
C PRO A 217 -13.50 -1.65 29.68
N ALA A 218 -12.84 -1.61 28.53
CA ALA A 218 -11.64 -2.41 28.27
C ALA A 218 -10.39 -1.52 28.27
N GLY A 219 -9.70 -1.47 29.42
CA GLY A 219 -8.44 -0.75 29.56
C GLY A 219 -8.60 0.76 29.83
N PRO A 220 -7.68 1.61 29.35
CA PRO A 220 -7.65 3.04 29.66
C PRO A 220 -8.72 3.86 28.91
N VAL A 221 -9.35 3.27 27.88
CA VAL A 221 -10.44 3.90 27.15
C VAL A 221 -11.76 3.41 27.72
N PRO A 222 -12.71 4.31 28.07
CA PRO A 222 -13.97 3.96 28.71
C PRO A 222 -15.00 3.41 27.71
N VAL A 223 -14.59 2.47 26.85
CA VAL A 223 -15.45 1.82 25.85
C VAL A 223 -15.31 0.30 26.00
N GLY A 224 -16.44 -0.41 25.90
CA GLY A 224 -16.44 -1.86 25.95
C GLY A 224 -16.08 -2.55 24.64
N GLN A 225 -16.02 -3.88 24.67
CA GLN A 225 -15.58 -4.74 23.58
C GLN A 225 -16.71 -4.98 22.56
N VAL A 226 -17.22 -3.91 21.94
CA VAL A 226 -18.36 -3.95 21.01
C VAL A 226 -18.09 -4.88 19.83
N ASP A 227 -16.89 -4.86 19.23
CA ASP A 227 -16.54 -5.73 18.09
C ASP A 227 -16.57 -7.22 18.44
N ASP A 228 -16.09 -7.58 19.63
CA ASP A 228 -16.06 -8.97 20.09
C ASP A 228 -17.49 -9.45 20.39
N ALA A 229 -18.30 -8.58 21.01
CA ALA A 229 -19.71 -8.85 21.26
C ALA A 229 -20.53 -9.03 19.97
N VAL A 230 -20.30 -8.18 18.95
CA VAL A 230 -20.92 -8.33 17.63
C VAL A 230 -20.53 -9.64 16.98
N THR A 231 -19.24 -9.99 17.01
CA THR A 231 -18.72 -11.23 16.44
C THR A 231 -19.35 -12.46 17.11
N GLU A 232 -19.37 -12.47 18.45
CA GLU A 232 -19.95 -13.54 19.25
C GLU A 232 -21.46 -13.68 19.02
N LEU A 233 -22.22 -12.58 19.04
CA LEU A 233 -23.66 -12.62 18.78
C LEU A 233 -24.00 -13.08 17.37
N ARG A 234 -23.22 -12.70 16.36
CA ARG A 234 -23.40 -13.21 14.99
C ARG A 234 -23.19 -14.73 14.94
N ALA A 235 -22.19 -15.25 15.64
CA ALA A 235 -21.94 -16.68 15.72
C ALA A 235 -23.12 -17.41 16.40
N ILE A 236 -23.64 -16.86 17.52
CA ILE A 236 -24.81 -17.42 18.22
C ILE A 236 -26.05 -17.41 17.33
N LEU A 237 -26.38 -16.27 16.71
CA LEU A 237 -27.56 -16.15 15.83
C LEU A 237 -27.47 -17.08 14.61
N SER A 238 -26.30 -17.24 14.01
CA SER A 238 -26.09 -18.16 12.89
C SER A 238 -26.24 -19.62 13.31
N ALA A 239 -25.76 -19.98 14.51
CA ALA A 239 -25.94 -21.30 15.07
C ALA A 239 -27.43 -21.59 15.34
N LEU A 240 -28.16 -20.63 15.92
CA LEU A 240 -29.59 -20.75 16.17
C LEU A 240 -30.42 -20.85 14.87
N ASP A 241 -30.09 -20.11 13.80
CA ASP A 241 -30.77 -20.26 12.49
C ASP A 241 -30.56 -21.66 11.91
N THR A 242 -29.36 -22.22 12.10
CA THR A 242 -29.03 -23.58 11.65
C THR A 242 -29.82 -24.61 12.46
N GLU A 243 -29.82 -24.50 13.78
CA GLU A 243 -30.55 -25.39 14.69
C GLU A 243 -32.07 -25.34 14.45
N LEU A 244 -32.65 -24.16 14.22
CA LEU A 244 -34.07 -24.03 13.85
C LEU A 244 -34.38 -24.72 12.51
N GLY A 245 -33.50 -24.60 11.51
CA GLY A 245 -33.65 -25.30 10.24
C GLY A 245 -33.56 -26.82 10.38
N LEU A 246 -32.62 -27.31 11.20
CA LEU A 246 -32.48 -28.73 11.52
C LEU A 246 -33.69 -29.26 12.30
N LEU A 247 -34.21 -28.48 13.26
CA LEU A 247 -35.42 -28.79 14.02
C LEU A 247 -36.63 -28.92 13.10
N ALA A 248 -36.90 -27.91 12.26
CA ALA A 248 -38.03 -27.93 11.34
C ALA A 248 -37.98 -29.11 10.38
N THR A 249 -36.81 -29.34 9.75
CA THR A 249 -36.60 -30.45 8.82
C THR A 249 -36.71 -31.80 9.52
N GLY A 250 -36.09 -31.94 10.69
CA GLY A 250 -36.08 -33.19 11.46
C GLY A 250 -37.49 -33.58 11.93
N LEU A 251 -38.28 -32.62 12.42
CA LEU A 251 -39.67 -32.86 12.82
C LEU A 251 -40.57 -33.19 11.62
N ALA A 252 -40.39 -32.51 10.48
CA ALA A 252 -41.12 -32.83 9.26
C ALA A 252 -40.85 -34.26 8.77
N GLN A 253 -39.59 -34.72 8.83
CA GLN A 253 -39.23 -36.09 8.48
C GLN A 253 -39.83 -37.15 9.40
N GLN A 254 -39.97 -36.86 10.70
CA GLN A 254 -40.61 -37.81 11.61
C GLN A 254 -42.11 -37.90 11.32
N ARG A 255 -42.77 -36.76 11.09
CA ARG A 255 -44.22 -36.66 10.84
C ARG A 255 -44.73 -37.62 9.77
N ASP A 256 -43.96 -37.81 8.70
CA ASP A 256 -44.40 -38.58 7.53
C ASP A 256 -44.26 -40.12 7.73
N ARG A 257 -43.89 -40.59 8.93
CA ARG A 257 -43.80 -42.03 9.27
C ARG A 257 -45.16 -42.59 9.69
N THR A 258 -45.53 -43.75 9.14
CA THR A 258 -46.82 -44.44 9.37
C THR A 258 -47.04 -44.89 10.81
N THR A 259 -45.99 -44.99 11.63
CA THR A 259 -46.04 -45.42 13.03
C THR A 259 -46.39 -44.31 14.02
N ILE A 260 -46.54 -43.06 13.58
CA ILE A 260 -46.81 -41.91 14.46
C ILE A 260 -48.32 -41.64 14.58
N PRO A 261 -48.89 -41.51 15.80
CA PRO A 261 -50.27 -41.11 15.98
C PRO A 261 -50.58 -39.73 15.36
N ALA A 262 -51.76 -39.57 14.75
CA ALA A 262 -52.16 -38.31 14.10
C ALA A 262 -52.02 -37.08 15.02
N ALA A 263 -52.42 -37.19 16.29
CA ALA A 263 -52.29 -36.11 17.26
C ALA A 263 -50.82 -35.70 17.55
N VAL A 264 -49.89 -36.66 17.49
CA VAL A 264 -48.45 -36.39 17.62
C VAL A 264 -47.94 -35.72 16.34
N SER A 265 -48.33 -36.25 15.18
CA SER A 265 -48.02 -35.71 13.86
C SER A 265 -48.40 -34.22 13.73
N ASP A 266 -49.63 -33.86 14.11
CA ASP A 266 -50.14 -32.47 14.07
C ASP A 266 -49.35 -31.54 15.02
N ARG A 267 -48.99 -32.05 16.20
CA ARG A 267 -48.18 -31.28 17.17
C ARG A 267 -46.77 -31.02 16.63
N LEU A 268 -46.12 -32.03 16.07
CA LEU A 268 -44.79 -31.88 15.46
C LEU A 268 -44.84 -30.92 14.27
N ALA A 269 -45.90 -30.96 13.47
CA ALA A 269 -46.10 -30.02 12.36
C ALA A 269 -46.21 -28.56 12.85
N THR A 270 -46.96 -28.32 13.92
CA THR A 270 -47.11 -26.99 14.53
C THR A 270 -45.77 -26.47 15.04
N ILE A 271 -44.97 -27.32 15.71
CA ILE A 271 -43.64 -26.95 16.21
C ILE A 271 -42.68 -26.65 15.05
N ALA A 272 -42.67 -27.48 14.01
CA ALA A 272 -41.84 -27.26 12.82
C ALA A 272 -42.15 -25.93 12.13
N GLN A 273 -43.43 -25.60 11.97
CA GLN A 273 -43.86 -24.30 11.40
C GLN A 273 -43.43 -23.12 12.27
N GLY A 274 -43.53 -23.24 13.59
CA GLY A 274 -43.03 -22.23 14.53
C GLY A 274 -41.53 -22.00 14.41
N ALA A 275 -40.76 -23.08 14.28
CA ALA A 275 -39.32 -23.03 14.09
C ALA A 275 -38.95 -22.33 12.77
N ASP A 276 -39.59 -22.68 11.65
CA ASP A 276 -39.35 -22.02 10.36
C ASP A 276 -39.74 -20.54 10.35
N ALA A 277 -40.86 -20.18 11.01
CA ALA A 277 -41.32 -18.80 11.10
C ALA A 277 -40.38 -17.89 11.92
N ALA A 278 -39.57 -18.46 12.80
CA ALA A 278 -38.61 -17.72 13.64
C ALA A 278 -37.32 -17.33 12.89
N ARG A 279 -36.93 -18.10 11.87
CA ARG A 279 -35.66 -17.93 11.14
C ARG A 279 -35.47 -16.58 10.45
N PRO A 280 -36.48 -16.01 9.74
CA PRO A 280 -36.31 -14.70 9.09
C PRO A 280 -35.97 -13.58 10.08
N ARG A 281 -36.49 -13.64 11.31
CA ARG A 281 -36.21 -12.65 12.36
C ARG A 281 -34.75 -12.73 12.80
N LEU A 282 -34.21 -13.93 13.03
CA LEU A 282 -32.79 -14.11 13.35
C LEU A 282 -31.88 -13.58 12.25
N ARG A 283 -32.20 -13.88 10.98
CA ARG A 283 -31.44 -13.39 9.82
C ARG A 283 -31.43 -11.86 9.75
N MET A 284 -32.56 -11.22 10.00
CA MET A 284 -32.64 -9.75 10.09
C MET A 284 -31.68 -9.17 11.14
N HIS A 285 -31.58 -9.79 12.33
CA HIS A 285 -30.64 -9.35 13.36
C HIS A 285 -29.19 -9.61 12.97
N THR A 286 -28.89 -10.78 12.39
CA THR A 286 -27.55 -11.10 11.86
C THR A 286 -27.12 -10.09 10.79
N ASP A 287 -28.01 -9.75 9.85
CA ASP A 287 -27.77 -8.76 8.80
C ASP A 287 -27.59 -7.35 9.37
N THR A 288 -28.36 -7.00 10.39
CA THR A 288 -28.23 -5.71 11.09
C THR A 288 -26.87 -5.60 11.75
N LEU A 289 -26.45 -6.63 12.50
CA LEU A 289 -25.10 -6.69 13.10
C LEU A 289 -23.99 -6.68 12.04
N ALA A 290 -24.20 -7.33 10.89
CA ALA A 290 -23.23 -7.35 9.80
C ALA A 290 -23.05 -5.98 9.11
N ARG A 291 -24.07 -5.12 9.16
CA ARG A 291 -24.07 -3.77 8.58
C ARG A 291 -23.64 -2.67 9.55
N LEU A 292 -23.40 -2.98 10.82
CA LEU A 292 -22.95 -1.97 11.79
C LEU A 292 -21.62 -1.36 11.35
N ALA A 293 -21.57 -0.03 11.34
CA ALA A 293 -20.32 0.70 11.17
C ALA A 293 -19.41 0.40 12.36
N ARG A 294 -18.15 0.06 12.10
CA ARG A 294 -17.14 -0.14 13.15
C ARG A 294 -16.63 1.23 13.61
N PRO A 295 -16.85 1.64 14.86
CA PRO A 295 -16.31 2.90 15.37
C PRO A 295 -14.78 2.88 15.33
N ASP A 296 -14.16 3.89 14.71
CA ASP A 296 -12.70 3.98 14.64
C ASP A 296 -12.08 4.08 16.04
N VAL A 297 -12.78 4.70 17.01
CA VAL A 297 -12.31 4.82 18.41
C VAL A 297 -12.02 3.46 19.06
N LEU A 298 -12.75 2.39 18.70
CA LEU A 298 -12.50 1.04 19.25
C LEU A 298 -11.19 0.46 18.76
N ARG A 299 -10.91 0.63 17.45
CA ARG A 299 -9.66 0.19 16.82
C ARG A 299 -8.47 0.91 17.43
N ILE A 300 -8.60 2.22 17.65
CA ILE A 300 -7.56 3.02 18.30
C ILE A 300 -7.40 2.66 19.77
N ALA A 301 -8.49 2.46 20.51
CA ALA A 301 -8.44 2.09 21.92
C ALA A 301 -7.60 0.83 22.16
N ARG A 302 -7.86 -0.22 21.35
CA ARG A 302 -7.05 -1.45 21.39
C ARG A 302 -5.59 -1.17 21.05
N PHE A 303 -5.33 -0.39 20.01
CA PHE A 303 -3.95 -0.04 19.62
C PHE A 303 -3.18 0.70 20.74
N LEU A 304 -3.84 1.65 21.39
CA LEU A 304 -3.28 2.46 22.48
C LEU A 304 -3.07 1.67 23.78
N THR A 305 -3.71 0.52 23.96
CA THR A 305 -3.41 -0.38 25.09
C THR A 305 -2.07 -1.09 24.92
N THR A 306 -1.62 -1.27 23.68
CA THR A 306 -0.43 -2.07 23.36
C THR A 306 0.81 -1.25 23.10
N SER A 307 0.71 -0.04 22.55
CA SER A 307 1.88 0.78 22.19
C SER A 307 1.55 2.29 22.12
N PRO A 308 2.52 3.18 22.41
CA PRO A 308 2.41 4.61 22.10
C PRO A 308 2.15 4.85 20.60
N ALA A 309 1.42 5.92 20.28
CA ALA A 309 0.94 6.14 18.92
C ALA A 309 0.86 7.62 18.53
N ALA A 310 1.05 7.89 17.24
CA ALA A 310 0.56 9.11 16.60
C ALA A 310 -0.89 8.88 16.15
N LEU A 311 -1.79 9.74 16.60
CA LEU A 311 -3.18 9.74 16.20
C LEU A 311 -3.38 10.80 15.12
N ILE A 312 -4.04 10.45 14.03
CA ILE A 312 -4.43 11.37 12.97
C ILE A 312 -5.94 11.43 12.97
N ILE A 313 -6.45 12.59 13.33
CA ILE A 313 -7.85 12.84 13.60
C ILE A 313 -8.36 13.76 12.50
N GLY A 314 -9.20 13.22 11.61
CA GLY A 314 -9.90 14.02 10.61
C GLY A 314 -11.22 14.58 11.16
N PRO A 315 -12.00 15.30 10.34
CA PRO A 315 -13.39 15.66 10.65
C PRO A 315 -14.26 14.44 10.98
N ARG A 316 -15.41 14.65 11.63
CA ARG A 316 -16.28 13.57 12.14
C ARG A 316 -16.66 12.53 11.07
N ASP A 317 -16.97 13.00 9.88
CA ASP A 317 -17.36 12.22 8.70
C ASP A 317 -16.20 11.54 7.95
N VAL A 318 -14.96 11.96 8.23
CA VAL A 318 -13.75 11.45 7.57
C VAL A 318 -13.09 10.30 8.36
N GLY A 319 -13.23 10.33 9.70
CA GLY A 319 -12.72 9.28 10.59
C GLY A 319 -11.39 9.61 11.25
N LEU A 320 -10.73 8.57 11.79
CA LEU A 320 -9.49 8.68 12.56
C LEU A 320 -8.60 7.44 12.41
N THR A 321 -7.28 7.62 12.53
CA THR A 321 -6.31 6.52 12.43
C THR A 321 -5.12 6.68 13.37
N ALA A 322 -4.47 5.57 13.73
CA ALA A 322 -3.27 5.54 14.55
C ALA A 322 -2.07 5.01 13.76
N ILE A 323 -0.87 5.49 14.09
CA ILE A 323 0.42 4.98 13.65
C ILE A 323 1.24 4.69 14.90
N GLY A 324 1.78 3.48 15.03
CA GLY A 324 2.63 3.10 16.16
C GLY A 324 3.96 3.83 16.21
N PHE A 325 4.50 3.99 17.41
CA PHE A 325 5.83 4.59 17.58
C PHE A 325 6.94 3.69 17.04
N ASP A 326 6.77 2.38 17.06
CA ASP A 326 7.65 1.42 16.41
C ASP A 326 7.75 1.68 14.89
N ALA A 327 6.64 2.03 14.25
CA ALA A 327 6.60 2.39 12.84
C ALA A 327 7.21 3.78 12.59
N LEU A 328 6.96 4.77 13.46
CA LEU A 328 7.50 6.13 13.32
C LEU A 328 8.99 6.24 13.65
N PHE A 329 9.45 5.40 14.59
CA PHE A 329 10.79 5.40 15.14
C PHE A 329 11.35 3.97 15.10
N PRO A 330 11.57 3.41 13.89
CA PRO A 330 12.05 2.05 13.76
C PRO A 330 13.40 1.90 14.49
N THR A 331 13.50 0.88 15.33
CA THR A 331 14.74 0.63 16.08
C THR A 331 15.80 0.05 15.15
N THR A 332 16.88 0.78 14.93
CA THR A 332 18.01 0.39 14.08
C THR A 332 18.90 -0.61 14.80
N HIS A 333 18.41 -1.83 15.08
CA HIS A 333 19.19 -2.86 15.80
C HIS A 333 20.23 -3.57 14.91
N ASP A 334 20.15 -3.47 13.58
CA ASP A 334 21.04 -4.17 12.63
C ASP A 334 21.93 -3.24 11.77
N GLN A 335 22.04 -1.95 12.11
CA GLN A 335 22.79 -0.99 11.29
C GLN A 335 24.24 -0.81 11.78
N GLN A 336 25.17 -0.67 10.83
CA GLN A 336 26.57 -0.36 11.11
C GLN A 336 26.67 0.91 11.96
N PRO A 337 27.53 0.95 13.00
CA PRO A 337 27.70 2.14 13.83
C PRO A 337 28.10 3.35 12.96
N GLY A 338 27.31 4.42 13.03
CA GLY A 338 27.52 5.67 12.27
C GLY A 338 26.71 5.83 10.99
N VAL A 339 25.82 4.88 10.66
CA VAL A 339 24.91 4.97 9.51
C VAL A 339 23.47 5.00 10.02
N GLU A 340 22.74 6.07 9.72
CA GLU A 340 21.36 6.26 10.19
C GLU A 340 20.36 6.16 9.02
N ALA A 341 19.18 5.59 9.29
CA ALA A 341 18.06 5.60 8.35
C ALA A 341 17.50 7.03 8.18
N ASP A 342 16.98 7.36 6.99
CA ASP A 342 16.24 8.61 6.75
C ASP A 342 14.84 8.55 7.41
N ILE A 343 14.81 8.75 8.72
CA ILE A 343 13.59 8.75 9.55
C ILE A 343 12.61 9.81 9.05
N ARG A 344 13.10 10.96 8.55
CA ARG A 344 12.23 12.05 8.09
C ARG A 344 11.40 11.63 6.89
N ALA A 345 12.03 11.11 5.83
CA ALA A 345 11.30 10.69 4.63
C ALA A 345 10.32 9.54 4.94
N HIS A 346 10.74 8.59 5.79
CA HIS A 346 9.89 7.49 6.24
C HIS A 346 8.65 7.98 7.00
N VAL A 347 8.83 8.86 7.97
CA VAL A 347 7.71 9.43 8.75
C VAL A 347 6.82 10.30 7.88
N GLU A 348 7.38 11.07 6.95
CA GLU A 348 6.60 11.84 5.98
C GLU A 348 5.73 10.91 5.12
N ASP A 349 6.25 9.77 4.66
CA ASP A 349 5.47 8.80 3.87
C ASP A 349 4.35 8.18 4.70
N LEU A 350 4.62 7.80 5.95
CA LEU A 350 3.61 7.24 6.86
C LEU A 350 2.49 8.24 7.17
N LEU A 351 2.84 9.49 7.52
CA LEU A 351 1.86 10.55 7.81
C LEU A 351 1.05 10.91 6.57
N THR A 352 1.70 11.02 5.41
CA THR A 352 1.04 11.31 4.12
C THR A 352 0.08 10.19 3.75
N THR A 353 0.51 8.94 3.90
CA THR A 353 -0.32 7.76 3.66
C THR A 353 -1.54 7.75 4.56
N ALA A 354 -1.35 7.98 5.87
CA ALA A 354 -2.45 7.98 6.82
C ALA A 354 -3.44 9.14 6.62
N LEU A 355 -2.97 10.34 6.25
CA LEU A 355 -3.85 11.44 5.83
C LEU A 355 -4.60 11.09 4.53
N THR A 356 -3.93 10.50 3.56
CA THR A 356 -4.56 10.08 2.28
C THR A 356 -5.68 9.07 2.54
N ASN A 357 -5.44 8.08 3.40
CA ASN A 357 -6.41 7.06 3.80
C ASN A 357 -7.67 7.60 4.46
N LEU A 358 -7.58 8.78 5.08
CA LEU A 358 -8.72 9.48 5.65
C LEU A 358 -9.46 10.26 4.56
N THR A 359 -8.74 10.96 3.70
CA THR A 359 -9.34 11.82 2.66
C THR A 359 -9.86 11.08 1.43
N ASN A 360 -9.40 9.86 1.17
CA ASN A 360 -9.78 9.06 0.01
C ASN A 360 -10.30 7.68 0.47
N PRO A 361 -11.63 7.53 0.62
CA PRO A 361 -12.22 6.28 1.09
C PRO A 361 -12.22 5.15 0.05
N ASP A 362 -12.12 5.49 -1.25
CA ASP A 362 -12.18 4.53 -2.35
C ASP A 362 -10.80 3.93 -2.65
N THR A 363 -10.21 3.27 -1.66
CA THR A 363 -8.90 2.62 -1.79
C THR A 363 -9.00 1.39 -2.70
N PRO A 364 -8.00 1.13 -3.56
CA PRO A 364 -8.10 0.05 -4.53
C PRO A 364 -8.12 -1.34 -3.88
N ILE A 365 -8.73 -2.29 -4.58
CA ILE A 365 -8.55 -3.74 -4.37
C ILE A 365 -7.54 -4.22 -5.40
N VAL A 366 -6.41 -4.76 -4.96
CA VAL A 366 -5.33 -5.26 -5.83
C VAL A 366 -5.39 -6.78 -5.85
N ILE A 367 -5.59 -7.36 -7.03
CA ILE A 367 -5.69 -8.81 -7.22
C ILE A 367 -4.43 -9.29 -7.93
N PHE A 368 -3.60 -10.08 -7.24
CA PHE A 368 -2.42 -10.71 -7.82
C PHE A 368 -2.81 -12.02 -8.51
N ALA A 369 -2.78 -12.03 -9.84
CA ALA A 369 -3.05 -13.20 -10.67
C ALA A 369 -1.74 -13.91 -11.01
N HIS A 370 -1.68 -15.22 -10.74
CA HIS A 370 -0.51 -16.05 -11.03
C HIS A 370 -0.93 -17.48 -11.34
N ALA A 371 -0.07 -18.22 -12.05
CA ALA A 371 -0.28 -19.62 -12.38
C ALA A 371 0.69 -20.54 -11.61
N GLU A 372 0.93 -20.24 -10.33
CA GLU A 372 1.72 -21.14 -9.47
C GLU A 372 0.86 -22.28 -8.92
N GLY A 373 1.51 -23.40 -8.61
CA GLY A 373 0.83 -24.61 -8.12
C GLY A 373 0.24 -24.45 -6.71
N SER A 374 0.76 -23.54 -5.88
CA SER A 374 0.26 -23.22 -4.54
C SER A 374 -0.42 -21.84 -4.50
N ALA A 375 -1.44 -21.72 -3.64
CA ALA A 375 -2.09 -20.44 -3.33
C ALA A 375 -1.43 -19.83 -2.09
N SER A 376 -0.13 -19.54 -2.19
CA SER A 376 0.70 -19.08 -1.07
C SER A 376 1.62 -17.93 -1.50
N LEU A 377 1.29 -17.22 -2.57
CA LEU A 377 2.07 -16.08 -3.03
C LEU A 377 2.06 -14.97 -1.98
N LEU A 378 0.88 -14.65 -1.42
CA LEU A 378 0.73 -13.62 -0.39
C LEU A 378 1.26 -14.06 0.98
N GLU A 379 1.34 -15.35 1.23
CA GLU A 379 1.96 -15.94 2.42
C GLU A 379 3.50 -15.98 2.32
N GLY A 380 4.03 -15.81 1.10
CA GLY A 380 5.46 -15.88 0.81
C GLY A 380 6.20 -14.57 1.07
N ARG A 381 7.53 -14.66 1.23
CA ARG A 381 8.44 -13.50 1.42
C ARG A 381 8.81 -12.77 0.11
N LEU A 382 8.14 -13.06 -1.00
CA LEU A 382 8.51 -12.54 -2.32
C LEU A 382 8.00 -11.12 -2.56
N ILE A 383 6.82 -10.79 -2.03
CA ILE A 383 6.14 -9.50 -2.22
C ILE A 383 5.61 -8.94 -0.89
N GLU A 384 6.19 -9.36 0.23
CA GLU A 384 5.74 -9.00 1.58
C GLU A 384 5.82 -7.48 1.81
N ASP A 385 6.88 -6.83 1.32
CA ASP A 385 7.02 -5.38 1.50
C ASP A 385 6.03 -4.61 0.63
N ILE A 386 5.82 -5.06 -0.61
CA ILE A 386 4.82 -4.47 -1.50
C ILE A 386 3.42 -4.64 -0.92
N ARG A 387 3.07 -5.84 -0.44
CA ARG A 387 1.79 -6.12 0.23
C ARG A 387 1.62 -5.20 1.43
N ARG A 388 2.61 -5.11 2.31
CA ARG A 388 2.57 -4.22 3.48
C ARG A 388 2.40 -2.75 3.09
N ARG A 389 3.10 -2.29 2.05
CA ARG A 389 2.97 -0.93 1.51
C ARG A 389 1.58 -0.62 0.94
N LEU A 390 0.94 -1.60 0.29
CA LEU A 390 -0.44 -1.50 -0.17
C LEU A 390 -1.42 -1.46 1.01
N GLU A 391 -1.24 -2.34 2.00
CA GLU A 391 -2.09 -2.42 3.19
C GLU A 391 -1.98 -1.17 4.07
N LEU A 392 -0.79 -0.59 4.20
CA LEU A 392 -0.60 0.71 4.85
C LEU A 392 -1.42 1.82 4.18
N ARG A 393 -1.69 1.71 2.88
CA ARG A 393 -2.55 2.60 2.09
C ARG A 393 -4.01 2.12 2.02
N ARG A 394 -4.40 1.20 2.93
CA ARG A 394 -5.73 0.58 3.00
C ARG A 394 -6.16 -0.11 1.69
N ALA A 395 -5.24 -0.40 0.78
CA ALA A 395 -5.57 -1.24 -0.36
C ALA A 395 -5.78 -2.67 0.13
N SER A 396 -6.85 -3.31 -0.35
CA SER A 396 -7.08 -4.73 -0.02
C SER A 396 -6.37 -5.58 -1.04
N VAL A 397 -5.62 -6.57 -0.58
CA VAL A 397 -4.84 -7.44 -1.45
C VAL A 397 -5.48 -8.82 -1.49
N LEU A 398 -5.72 -9.35 -2.69
CA LEU A 398 -6.26 -10.69 -2.91
C LEU A 398 -5.33 -11.49 -3.83
N GLU A 399 -5.29 -12.80 -3.61
CA GLU A 399 -4.56 -13.76 -4.46
C GLU A 399 -5.54 -14.45 -5.41
N TRP A 400 -5.13 -14.60 -6.67
CA TRP A 400 -5.87 -15.34 -7.68
C TRP A 400 -4.97 -16.40 -8.33
N PRO A 401 -4.97 -17.65 -7.82
CA PRO A 401 -4.27 -18.76 -8.42
C PRO A 401 -5.09 -19.31 -9.61
N VAL A 402 -4.78 -18.85 -10.83
CA VAL A 402 -5.63 -19.06 -12.03
C VAL A 402 -5.78 -20.54 -12.42
N LEU A 403 -4.87 -21.40 -11.96
CA LEU A 403 -4.92 -22.85 -12.17
C LEU A 403 -5.93 -23.57 -11.25
N ARG A 404 -6.25 -22.96 -10.11
CA ARG A 404 -7.17 -23.53 -9.12
C ARG A 404 -8.55 -22.92 -9.21
N GLN A 405 -8.61 -21.64 -9.58
CA GLN A 405 -9.83 -20.88 -9.65
C GLN A 405 -9.94 -20.20 -11.01
N THR A 406 -10.94 -20.60 -11.79
CA THR A 406 -11.17 -20.03 -13.11
C THR A 406 -11.55 -18.56 -13.03
N ASP A 407 -12.45 -18.15 -12.14
CA ASP A 407 -12.86 -16.75 -12.02
C ASP A 407 -12.06 -16.02 -10.94
N PRO A 408 -11.89 -14.69 -11.02
CA PRO A 408 -11.21 -13.94 -9.96
C PRO A 408 -11.96 -14.06 -8.62
N PRO A 409 -11.27 -13.90 -7.48
CA PRO A 409 -11.90 -13.93 -6.16
C PRO A 409 -12.97 -12.83 -6.04
N GLY A 410 -14.10 -13.19 -5.43
CA GLY A 410 -15.20 -12.26 -5.22
C GLY A 410 -14.82 -11.11 -4.29
N THR A 411 -15.14 -9.88 -4.68
CA THR A 411 -14.84 -8.67 -3.90
C THR A 411 -15.99 -8.20 -3.01
N ALA A 412 -17.16 -8.86 -3.08
CA ALA A 412 -18.38 -8.40 -2.42
C ALA A 412 -18.28 -8.32 -0.88
N THR A 413 -17.39 -9.09 -0.26
CA THR A 413 -17.13 -9.02 1.19
C THR A 413 -16.30 -7.80 1.57
N LEU A 414 -15.41 -7.35 0.69
CA LEU A 414 -14.52 -6.20 0.89
C LEU A 414 -15.12 -4.89 0.40
N ASP A 415 -16.01 -4.97 -0.59
CA ASP A 415 -16.71 -3.85 -1.19
C ASP A 415 -18.14 -4.23 -1.61
N PRO A 416 -19.07 -4.36 -0.64
CA PRO A 416 -20.47 -4.66 -0.93
C PRO A 416 -21.13 -3.62 -1.84
N ALA A 417 -20.66 -2.36 -1.79
CA ALA A 417 -21.20 -1.24 -2.56
C ALA A 417 -20.61 -1.11 -3.96
N ARG A 418 -19.58 -1.90 -4.31
CA ARG A 418 -18.88 -1.88 -5.60
C ARG A 418 -18.38 -0.49 -6.01
N ARG A 419 -17.84 0.26 -5.05
CA ARG A 419 -17.28 1.62 -5.26
C ARG A 419 -15.77 1.63 -5.44
N ARG A 420 -15.08 0.65 -4.86
CA ARG A 420 -13.62 0.58 -4.83
C ARG A 420 -13.08 0.12 -6.19
N PRO A 421 -12.07 0.80 -6.75
CA PRO A 421 -11.47 0.37 -8.00
C PRO A 421 -10.74 -0.98 -7.81
N VAL A 422 -10.88 -1.89 -8.78
CA VAL A 422 -10.19 -3.19 -8.78
C VAL A 422 -9.07 -3.15 -9.80
N VAL A 423 -7.84 -3.43 -9.36
CA VAL A 423 -6.63 -3.46 -10.19
C VAL A 423 -6.09 -4.88 -10.22
N TYR A 424 -5.87 -5.42 -11.43
CA TYR A 424 -5.30 -6.75 -11.60
C TYR A 424 -3.79 -6.67 -11.86
N VAL A 425 -3.00 -7.46 -11.15
CA VAL A 425 -1.56 -7.56 -11.34
C VAL A 425 -1.22 -8.97 -11.80
N PHE A 426 -0.76 -9.11 -13.04
CA PHE A 426 -0.42 -10.39 -13.64
C PHE A 426 1.08 -10.67 -13.47
N LEU A 427 1.35 -11.76 -12.76
CA LEU A 427 2.69 -12.25 -12.45
C LEU A 427 3.03 -13.39 -13.42
N PRO A 428 3.97 -13.19 -14.36
CA PRO A 428 4.38 -14.27 -15.24
C PRO A 428 5.02 -15.38 -14.41
N THR A 429 4.66 -16.62 -14.72
CA THR A 429 5.36 -17.78 -14.18
C THR A 429 6.74 -17.88 -14.80
N ASP A 430 7.71 -18.37 -14.04
CA ASP A 430 9.00 -18.73 -14.61
C ASP A 430 8.80 -19.90 -15.60
N ALA A 431 8.78 -19.56 -16.89
CA ALA A 431 8.59 -20.48 -18.00
C ALA A 431 9.69 -21.56 -18.09
N THR A 432 10.81 -21.32 -17.42
CA THR A 432 11.98 -22.19 -17.41
C THR A 432 12.09 -23.04 -16.14
N ALA A 433 11.23 -22.78 -15.14
CA ALA A 433 11.27 -23.51 -13.88
C ALA A 433 11.00 -25.00 -14.10
N THR A 434 11.96 -25.83 -13.69
CA THR A 434 11.87 -27.28 -13.79
C THR A 434 10.66 -27.79 -13.02
N VAL A 435 9.82 -28.60 -13.68
CA VAL A 435 8.67 -29.24 -13.04
C VAL A 435 9.20 -30.15 -11.92
N PRO A 436 8.74 -30.02 -10.67
CA PRO A 436 9.09 -30.97 -9.62
C PRO A 436 8.71 -32.38 -10.05
N PRO A 437 9.58 -33.40 -9.89
CA PRO A 437 9.26 -34.76 -10.28
C PRO A 437 8.06 -35.27 -9.45
N GLY A 438 6.89 -35.39 -10.08
CA GLY A 438 5.67 -35.88 -9.47
C GLY A 438 4.46 -35.82 -10.42
N PRO A 439 3.39 -36.60 -10.18
CA PRO A 439 2.22 -36.71 -11.07
C PRO A 439 1.32 -35.46 -11.11
N THR A 440 1.64 -34.41 -10.35
CA THR A 440 0.83 -33.18 -10.20
C THR A 440 1.48 -31.93 -10.81
N GLY A 441 2.65 -32.07 -11.44
CA GLY A 441 3.37 -30.94 -12.03
C GLY A 441 2.75 -30.44 -13.32
N ILE A 442 2.18 -29.22 -13.31
CA ILE A 442 1.65 -28.59 -14.52
C ILE A 442 2.82 -28.03 -15.36
N PRO A 443 2.95 -28.40 -16.65
CA PRO A 443 4.02 -27.91 -17.51
C PRO A 443 4.06 -26.37 -17.58
N PRO A 444 5.23 -25.72 -17.66
CA PRO A 444 5.34 -24.26 -17.74
C PRO A 444 4.46 -23.61 -18.82
N GLN A 445 4.37 -24.22 -20.01
CA GLN A 445 3.52 -23.70 -21.08
C GLN A 445 2.03 -23.72 -20.72
N ALA A 446 1.54 -24.77 -20.06
CA ALA A 446 0.15 -24.84 -19.63
C ALA A 446 -0.17 -23.77 -18.57
N ARG A 447 0.81 -23.42 -17.73
CA ARG A 447 0.70 -22.33 -16.75
C ARG A 447 0.61 -20.96 -17.44
N LEU A 448 1.48 -20.71 -18.42
CA LEU A 448 1.45 -19.49 -19.23
C LEU A 448 0.13 -19.34 -19.98
N ASN A 449 -0.35 -20.40 -20.64
CA ASN A 449 -1.64 -20.37 -21.37
C ASN A 449 -2.81 -20.07 -20.42
N ALA A 450 -2.85 -20.69 -19.24
CA ALA A 450 -3.90 -20.41 -18.26
C ALA A 450 -3.87 -18.95 -17.79
N LEU A 451 -2.68 -18.39 -17.59
CA LEU A 451 -2.49 -16.98 -17.22
C LEU A 451 -2.88 -16.04 -18.38
N GLY A 452 -2.53 -16.37 -19.62
CA GLY A 452 -2.93 -15.66 -20.83
C GLY A 452 -4.45 -15.61 -20.99
N HIS A 453 -5.13 -16.75 -20.87
CA HIS A 453 -6.60 -16.82 -20.88
C HIS A 453 -7.26 -16.04 -19.74
N ALA A 454 -6.65 -16.02 -18.55
CA ALA A 454 -7.12 -15.19 -17.44
C ALA A 454 -6.96 -13.70 -17.74
N LEU A 455 -5.80 -13.29 -18.28
CA LEU A 455 -5.55 -11.91 -18.70
C LEU A 455 -6.53 -11.47 -19.78
N ARG A 456 -6.74 -12.28 -20.82
CA ARG A 456 -7.69 -12.01 -21.89
C ARG A 456 -9.07 -11.67 -21.35
N ARG A 457 -9.60 -12.48 -20.43
CA ARG A 457 -10.89 -12.23 -19.80
C ARG A 457 -10.94 -10.92 -19.05
N ILE A 458 -9.91 -10.59 -18.27
CA ILE A 458 -9.84 -9.30 -17.57
C ILE A 458 -9.82 -8.13 -18.58
N ILE A 459 -9.03 -8.25 -19.65
CA ILE A 459 -8.97 -7.23 -20.69
C ILE A 459 -10.31 -7.09 -21.42
N ASP A 460 -11.02 -8.18 -21.71
CA ASP A 460 -12.33 -8.17 -22.36
C ASP A 460 -13.42 -7.50 -21.50
N THR A 461 -13.30 -7.58 -20.17
CA THR A 461 -14.21 -6.87 -19.24
C THR A 461 -13.95 -5.36 -19.14
N GLY A 462 -12.89 -4.85 -19.78
CA GLY A 462 -12.51 -3.44 -19.68
C GLY A 462 -11.77 -3.08 -18.38
N ALA A 463 -11.42 -4.07 -17.55
CA ALA A 463 -10.76 -3.84 -16.27
C ALA A 463 -9.28 -3.40 -16.44
N PRO A 464 -8.75 -2.60 -15.50
CA PRO A 464 -7.37 -2.14 -15.55
C PRO A 464 -6.38 -3.23 -15.09
N ALA A 465 -5.24 -3.34 -15.78
CA ALA A 465 -4.25 -4.38 -15.51
C ALA A 465 -2.80 -3.88 -15.54
N LEU A 466 -1.99 -4.34 -14.59
CA LEU A 466 -0.53 -4.32 -14.63
C LEU A 466 -0.06 -5.68 -15.14
N VAL A 467 0.52 -5.71 -16.33
CA VAL A 467 1.01 -6.90 -17.00
C VAL A 467 2.52 -6.90 -16.97
N THR A 468 3.10 -7.98 -16.46
CA THR A 468 4.54 -8.20 -16.48
C THR A 468 4.87 -9.28 -17.52
N VAL A 469 5.79 -9.00 -18.43
CA VAL A 469 6.22 -9.92 -19.49
C VAL A 469 7.62 -10.44 -19.14
N ALA A 470 7.80 -11.75 -19.26
CA ALA A 470 9.07 -12.44 -19.06
C ALA A 470 9.59 -12.99 -20.39
N PRO A 471 10.90 -13.27 -20.52
CA PRO A 471 11.41 -14.04 -21.63
C PRO A 471 10.75 -15.42 -21.69
N SER A 472 10.40 -15.86 -22.90
CA SER A 472 9.60 -17.05 -23.15
C SER A 472 10.35 -17.99 -24.11
N PRO A 473 10.76 -19.20 -23.66
CA PRO A 473 11.47 -20.15 -24.51
C PRO A 473 10.66 -20.54 -25.76
N THR A 474 9.33 -20.59 -25.64
CA THR A 474 8.45 -20.96 -26.77
C THR A 474 8.33 -19.85 -27.81
N ALA A 475 8.41 -18.58 -27.40
CA ALA A 475 8.54 -17.46 -28.34
C ALA A 475 9.81 -17.55 -29.18
N GLY A 476 10.93 -18.01 -28.61
CA GLY A 476 12.17 -18.28 -29.34
C GLY A 476 12.02 -19.35 -30.43
N LEU A 477 11.05 -20.26 -30.27
CA LEU A 477 10.70 -21.31 -31.25
C LEU A 477 9.63 -20.85 -32.26
N GLY A 478 9.20 -19.59 -32.22
CA GLY A 478 8.14 -19.04 -33.08
C GLY A 478 6.73 -19.40 -32.63
N ILE A 479 6.54 -19.94 -31.43
CA ILE A 479 5.22 -20.16 -30.83
C ILE A 479 4.80 -18.87 -30.12
N ALA A 480 3.60 -18.37 -30.43
CA ALA A 480 3.05 -17.18 -29.81
C ALA A 480 3.01 -17.26 -28.28
N ASP A 481 3.39 -16.18 -27.61
CA ASP A 481 3.23 -16.00 -26.16
C ASP A 481 1.92 -15.25 -25.90
N GLU A 482 0.94 -15.91 -25.29
CA GLU A 482 -0.40 -15.33 -25.12
C GLU A 482 -0.40 -14.03 -24.31
N ILE A 483 0.53 -13.86 -23.37
CA ILE A 483 0.62 -12.62 -22.57
C ILE A 483 1.17 -11.49 -23.44
N ALA A 484 2.22 -11.77 -24.22
CA ALA A 484 2.80 -10.79 -25.14
C ALA A 484 1.82 -10.38 -26.25
N ASP A 485 1.06 -11.33 -26.80
CA ASP A 485 0.12 -11.09 -27.89
C ASP A 485 -1.04 -10.17 -27.51
N ILE A 486 -1.53 -10.29 -26.27
CA ILE A 486 -2.61 -9.43 -25.75
C ILE A 486 -2.21 -7.94 -25.76
N LEU A 487 -0.91 -7.63 -25.66
CA LEU A 487 -0.44 -6.25 -25.70
C LEU A 487 -0.71 -5.56 -27.05
N ALA A 488 -0.89 -6.32 -28.14
CA ALA A 488 -1.19 -5.78 -29.47
C ALA A 488 -2.54 -5.04 -29.52
N GLU A 489 -3.47 -5.37 -28.62
CA GLU A 489 -4.73 -4.64 -28.43
C GLU A 489 -4.55 -3.22 -27.90
N PHE A 490 -3.44 -2.98 -27.19
CA PHE A 490 -3.02 -1.69 -26.68
C PHE A 490 -1.96 -1.04 -27.60
N GLY A 491 -1.80 -1.56 -28.82
CA GLY A 491 -0.81 -1.05 -29.76
C GLY A 491 0.63 -1.26 -29.29
N LEU A 492 0.89 -2.30 -28.50
CA LEU A 492 2.20 -2.64 -27.98
C LEU A 492 2.62 -4.03 -28.47
N ARG A 493 3.92 -4.29 -28.60
CA ARG A 493 4.47 -5.60 -28.95
C ARG A 493 5.66 -5.90 -28.05
N ALA A 494 5.60 -6.99 -27.28
CA ALA A 494 6.73 -7.45 -26.49
C ALA A 494 7.54 -8.50 -27.25
N ASP A 495 8.86 -8.35 -27.30
CA ASP A 495 9.77 -9.31 -27.92
C ASP A 495 10.15 -10.43 -26.93
N ALA A 496 9.16 -11.22 -26.51
CA ALA A 496 9.36 -12.26 -25.49
C ALA A 496 10.34 -13.38 -25.92
N ALA A 497 10.68 -13.47 -27.21
CA ALA A 497 11.66 -14.42 -27.72
C ALA A 497 13.10 -14.07 -27.29
N ARG A 498 13.35 -12.81 -26.93
CA ARG A 498 14.68 -12.27 -26.65
C ARG A 498 14.71 -11.55 -25.32
N THR A 499 15.91 -11.32 -24.79
CA THR A 499 16.11 -10.60 -23.55
C THR A 499 17.27 -9.63 -23.66
N LEU A 500 17.20 -8.51 -22.96
CA LEU A 500 18.28 -7.54 -23.01
C LEU A 500 19.40 -7.89 -22.04
N LEU A 501 20.62 -7.91 -22.57
CA LEU A 501 21.85 -8.12 -21.82
C LEU A 501 22.76 -6.89 -21.96
N ALA A 502 23.55 -6.59 -20.93
CA ALA A 502 24.55 -5.53 -20.94
C ALA A 502 25.96 -6.13 -20.86
N GLY A 503 26.85 -5.70 -21.75
CA GLY A 503 28.19 -6.26 -21.86
C GLY A 503 29.25 -5.21 -21.54
N ALA A 504 30.22 -5.57 -20.72
CA ALA A 504 31.32 -4.68 -20.38
C ALA A 504 32.63 -5.44 -20.24
N GLN A 505 33.74 -4.75 -20.52
CA GLN A 505 35.07 -5.24 -20.18
C GLN A 505 35.31 -4.99 -18.68
N GLY A 506 35.27 -6.07 -17.88
CA GLY A 506 35.60 -6.07 -16.46
C GLY A 506 37.08 -6.38 -16.20
N GLN A 507 37.48 -6.34 -14.93
CA GLN A 507 38.86 -6.68 -14.54
C GLN A 507 39.22 -8.15 -14.80
N GLN A 508 38.21 -9.03 -14.87
CA GLN A 508 38.35 -10.47 -15.12
C GLN A 508 38.03 -10.85 -16.58
N GLY A 509 37.96 -9.87 -17.50
CA GLY A 509 37.61 -10.06 -18.90
C GLY A 509 36.18 -9.63 -19.22
N TRP A 510 35.61 -10.18 -20.29
CA TRP A 510 34.23 -9.89 -20.70
C TRP A 510 33.23 -10.32 -19.62
N GLU A 511 32.39 -9.39 -19.19
CA GLU A 511 31.30 -9.62 -18.24
C GLU A 511 29.97 -9.24 -18.89
N VAL A 512 28.97 -10.08 -18.68
CA VAL A 512 27.60 -9.85 -19.15
C VAL A 512 26.64 -9.83 -17.98
N ALA A 513 25.84 -8.78 -17.91
CA ALA A 513 24.79 -8.60 -16.91
C ALA A 513 23.41 -8.81 -17.52
N ALA A 514 22.61 -9.66 -16.89
CA ALA A 514 21.18 -9.81 -17.15
C ALA A 514 20.32 -8.97 -16.17
N ASP A 515 20.97 -8.32 -15.19
CA ASP A 515 20.35 -7.31 -14.34
C ASP A 515 20.65 -5.91 -14.91
N LEU A 516 19.64 -5.29 -15.52
CA LEU A 516 19.77 -3.95 -16.09
C LEU A 516 19.31 -2.89 -15.09
N ARG A 517 20.11 -1.84 -14.97
CA ARG A 517 19.69 -0.60 -14.31
C ARG A 517 19.16 0.35 -15.36
N ALA A 518 17.86 0.55 -15.36
CA ALA A 518 17.19 1.51 -16.21
C ALA A 518 16.86 2.78 -15.43
N ARG A 519 16.37 3.80 -16.14
CA ARG A 519 15.75 4.97 -15.53
C ARG A 519 14.30 5.05 -15.97
N LEU A 520 13.46 5.49 -15.04
CA LEU A 520 12.08 5.81 -15.37
C LEU A 520 12.04 7.05 -16.28
N ALA A 521 11.32 6.94 -17.39
CA ALA A 521 11.23 8.00 -18.38
C ALA A 521 10.62 9.27 -17.76
N SER A 522 11.15 10.42 -18.17
CA SER A 522 10.65 11.73 -17.74
C SER A 522 9.82 12.37 -18.85
N GLY A 523 8.71 13.03 -18.50
CA GLY A 523 7.84 13.68 -19.47
C GLY A 523 6.67 14.40 -18.81
N GLU A 524 5.71 14.83 -19.62
CA GLU A 524 4.58 15.66 -19.16
C GLU A 524 3.44 14.86 -18.52
N HIS A 525 3.38 13.55 -18.78
CA HIS A 525 2.34 12.68 -18.24
C HIS A 525 2.42 12.65 -16.71
N PRO A 526 1.29 12.72 -15.97
CA PRO A 526 1.29 12.75 -14.50
C PRO A 526 2.12 11.62 -13.86
N PHE A 527 2.02 10.42 -14.43
CA PHE A 527 2.84 9.28 -14.03
C PHE A 527 4.35 9.54 -14.18
N GLN A 528 4.80 10.00 -15.35
CA GLN A 528 6.21 10.31 -15.60
C GLN A 528 6.70 11.47 -14.71
N LYS A 529 5.83 12.44 -14.36
CA LYS A 529 6.14 13.49 -13.38
C LYS A 529 6.37 12.93 -11.97
N ALA A 530 5.61 11.91 -11.58
CA ALA A 530 5.72 11.29 -10.27
C ALA A 530 7.02 10.49 -10.11
N VAL A 531 7.33 9.62 -11.07
CA VAL A 531 8.41 8.63 -10.92
C VAL A 531 9.63 8.87 -11.83
N GLY A 532 9.54 9.83 -12.75
CA GLY A 532 10.59 10.10 -13.74
C GLY A 532 11.96 10.38 -13.12
N GLY A 533 12.97 9.75 -13.72
CA GLY A 533 14.38 9.87 -13.36
C GLY A 533 14.83 8.94 -12.22
N LEU A 534 13.91 8.21 -11.56
CA LEU A 534 14.31 7.24 -10.54
C LEU A 534 15.02 6.04 -11.19
N PRO A 535 16.10 5.53 -10.56
CA PRO A 535 16.71 4.28 -10.99
C PRO A 535 15.78 3.11 -10.66
N ILE A 536 15.62 2.23 -11.63
CA ILE A 536 14.87 0.97 -11.50
C ILE A 536 15.80 -0.18 -11.91
N GLN A 537 15.78 -1.28 -11.16
CA GLN A 537 16.53 -2.49 -11.53
C GLN A 537 15.57 -3.53 -12.10
N LEU A 538 15.93 -4.10 -13.25
CA LEU A 538 15.14 -5.07 -13.98
C LEU A 538 15.99 -6.32 -14.22
N LEU A 539 15.39 -7.48 -14.04
CA LEU A 539 16.06 -8.76 -14.21
C LEU A 539 15.49 -9.45 -15.46
N TRP A 540 16.37 -9.86 -16.37
CA TRP A 540 16.04 -10.41 -17.70
C TRP A 540 14.96 -9.62 -18.43
N PRO A 541 15.19 -8.33 -18.67
CA PRO A 541 14.17 -7.49 -19.27
C PRO A 541 13.90 -7.87 -20.73
N VAL A 542 12.66 -7.69 -21.14
CA VAL A 542 12.13 -7.89 -22.49
C VAL A 542 11.83 -6.53 -23.10
N ALA A 543 12.25 -6.31 -24.34
CA ALA A 543 11.92 -5.08 -25.05
C ALA A 543 10.43 -5.05 -25.40
N ILE A 544 9.79 -3.90 -25.20
CA ILE A 544 8.42 -3.61 -25.64
C ILE A 544 8.50 -2.49 -26.65
N GLU A 545 7.81 -2.64 -27.77
CA GLU A 545 7.76 -1.65 -28.84
C GLU A 545 6.33 -1.14 -29.03
N ALA A 546 6.22 0.13 -29.40
CA ALA A 546 4.96 0.68 -29.85
C ALA A 546 4.73 0.27 -31.32
N LEU A 547 3.57 -0.32 -31.61
CA LEU A 547 3.11 -0.60 -32.97
C LEU A 547 2.81 0.73 -33.72
N PRO A 548 2.57 0.72 -35.05
CA PRO A 548 2.13 1.92 -35.76
C PRO A 548 0.96 2.64 -35.09
N ASP A 549 0.93 3.97 -35.17
CA ASP A 549 -0.02 4.80 -34.43
C ASP A 549 -1.47 4.39 -34.69
N ARG A 550 -2.16 4.18 -33.57
CA ARG A 550 -3.59 3.92 -33.47
C ARG A 550 -4.22 5.08 -32.73
N PRO A 551 -5.01 5.95 -33.40
CA PRO A 551 -5.55 7.16 -32.77
C PRO A 551 -6.44 6.88 -31.55
N GLU A 552 -6.99 5.66 -31.45
CA GLU A 552 -7.82 5.19 -30.35
C GLU A 552 -7.02 4.71 -29.12
N VAL A 553 -5.68 4.61 -29.20
CA VAL A 553 -4.82 4.16 -28.10
C VAL A 553 -3.74 5.18 -27.78
N VAL A 554 -3.76 5.70 -26.57
CA VAL A 554 -2.71 6.56 -26.02
C VAL A 554 -1.63 5.68 -25.41
N ARG A 555 -0.36 5.90 -25.77
CA ARG A 555 0.77 5.10 -25.29
C ARG A 555 1.88 6.02 -24.81
N VAL A 556 2.44 5.72 -23.64
CA VAL A 556 3.49 6.53 -23.01
C VAL A 556 4.61 5.60 -22.53
N PRO A 557 5.84 5.71 -23.08
CA PRO A 557 6.97 4.93 -22.57
C PRO A 557 7.33 5.39 -21.15
N VAL A 558 7.55 4.44 -20.24
CA VAL A 558 7.84 4.75 -18.83
C VAL A 558 9.14 4.15 -18.31
N ILE A 559 9.72 3.18 -19.01
CA ILE A 559 11.04 2.64 -18.71
C ILE A 559 11.86 2.61 -19.99
N GLU A 560 13.06 3.19 -19.94
CA GLU A 560 13.95 3.30 -21.10
C GLU A 560 15.40 2.97 -20.72
N VAL A 561 16.09 2.30 -21.65
CA VAL A 561 17.52 2.02 -21.60
C VAL A 561 18.16 2.49 -22.90
N ALA A 562 19.03 3.50 -22.80
CA ALA A 562 19.74 4.10 -23.92
C ALA A 562 21.25 3.76 -23.92
N ASP A 563 21.65 2.70 -23.22
CA ASP A 563 23.04 2.26 -23.14
C ASP A 563 23.45 1.50 -24.41
N PRO A 564 24.45 1.96 -25.18
CA PRO A 564 24.92 1.26 -26.39
C PRO A 564 25.57 -0.10 -26.09
N ALA A 565 25.91 -0.39 -24.83
CA ALA A 565 26.42 -1.69 -24.41
C ALA A 565 25.31 -2.74 -24.23
N VAL A 566 24.04 -2.36 -24.43
CA VAL A 566 22.88 -3.23 -24.28
C VAL A 566 22.40 -3.73 -25.64
N TRP A 567 22.28 -5.05 -25.77
CA TRP A 567 21.70 -5.72 -26.94
C TRP A 567 20.57 -6.65 -26.53
N ASN A 568 19.76 -7.05 -27.51
CA ASN A 568 18.65 -7.98 -27.37
C ASN A 568 19.09 -9.37 -27.83
N GLU A 569 19.45 -10.21 -26.86
CA GLU A 569 20.03 -11.55 -27.00
C GLU A 569 18.97 -12.57 -27.40
N ALA A 570 19.19 -13.26 -28.53
CA ALA A 570 18.31 -14.30 -29.03
C ALA A 570 18.58 -15.69 -28.41
N GLU A 571 19.82 -16.00 -28.02
CA GLU A 571 20.24 -17.32 -27.53
C GLU A 571 20.37 -17.37 -25.99
N TRP A 572 19.58 -16.55 -25.31
CA TRP A 572 19.65 -16.36 -23.85
C TRP A 572 19.38 -17.63 -23.04
N GLU A 573 18.64 -18.59 -23.60
CA GLU A 573 18.28 -19.84 -22.93
C GLU A 573 19.51 -20.68 -22.57
N ALA A 574 20.55 -20.65 -23.43
CA ALA A 574 21.81 -21.33 -23.15
C ALA A 574 22.47 -20.78 -21.89
N MET A 575 22.52 -19.46 -21.74
CA MET A 575 23.01 -18.79 -20.53
C MET A 575 22.16 -19.17 -19.31
N TRP A 576 20.84 -19.16 -19.44
CA TRP A 576 19.92 -19.46 -18.35
C TRP A 576 20.07 -20.90 -17.81
N ARG A 577 20.24 -21.88 -18.71
CA ARG A 577 20.36 -23.31 -18.37
C ARG A 577 21.73 -23.67 -17.81
N THR A 578 22.79 -23.02 -18.28
CA THR A 578 24.18 -23.37 -17.91
C THR A 578 24.66 -22.69 -16.63
N VAL A 579 24.10 -21.53 -16.30
CA VAL A 579 24.53 -20.71 -15.16
C VAL A 579 23.68 -21.02 -13.93
N THR A 580 24.34 -21.22 -12.78
CA THR A 580 23.65 -21.44 -11.50
C THR A 580 22.72 -20.25 -11.17
N PRO A 581 21.54 -20.46 -10.55
CA PRO A 581 20.58 -19.39 -10.31
C PRO A 581 21.17 -18.12 -9.65
N ASN A 582 22.12 -18.29 -8.72
CA ASN A 582 22.76 -17.18 -8.00
C ASN A 582 23.76 -16.36 -8.86
N GLN A 583 24.17 -16.89 -10.02
CA GLN A 583 25.08 -16.24 -10.96
C GLN A 583 24.37 -15.74 -12.22
N ARG A 584 23.07 -16.01 -12.37
CA ARG A 584 22.30 -15.63 -13.57
C ARG A 584 22.21 -14.13 -13.82
N SER A 585 22.34 -13.31 -12.77
CA SER A 585 22.39 -11.86 -12.93
C SER A 585 23.68 -11.39 -13.61
N ARG A 586 24.80 -12.12 -13.44
CA ARG A 586 26.10 -11.73 -14.00
C ARG A 586 27.00 -12.91 -14.32
N VAL A 587 27.35 -13.03 -15.59
CA VAL A 587 28.23 -14.08 -16.12
C VAL A 587 29.57 -13.47 -16.52
N ARG A 588 30.66 -14.19 -16.24
CA ARG A 588 32.03 -13.74 -16.52
C ARG A 588 32.82 -14.78 -17.30
N GLY A 589 33.73 -14.31 -18.15
CA GLY A 589 34.72 -15.16 -18.81
C GLY A 589 34.24 -15.79 -20.14
N PRO A 590 34.91 -16.86 -20.62
CA PRO A 590 34.74 -17.37 -21.98
C PRO A 590 33.36 -18.00 -22.30
N GLY A 591 32.49 -18.18 -21.30
CA GLY A 591 31.11 -18.64 -21.48
C GLY A 591 30.07 -17.51 -21.46
N ALA A 592 30.50 -16.25 -21.33
CA ALA A 592 29.59 -15.11 -21.39
C ALA A 592 29.19 -14.82 -22.85
N PRO A 593 27.90 -14.59 -23.15
CA PRO A 593 27.45 -14.38 -24.52
C PRO A 593 28.06 -13.10 -25.12
N VAL A 594 28.26 -13.11 -26.43
CA VAL A 594 28.81 -11.98 -27.19
C VAL A 594 27.77 -11.58 -28.24
N PRO A 595 27.46 -10.28 -28.40
CA PRO A 595 26.46 -9.84 -29.37
C PRO A 595 26.75 -10.39 -30.77
N ASN A 596 25.75 -11.05 -31.36
CA ASN A 596 25.76 -11.55 -32.73
C ASN A 596 24.79 -10.73 -33.60
N PRO A 597 25.29 -9.76 -34.40
CA PRO A 597 24.44 -8.88 -35.21
C PRO A 597 23.54 -9.59 -36.24
N GLY A 598 23.79 -10.88 -36.55
CA GLY A 598 22.96 -11.65 -37.47
C GLY A 598 21.63 -12.10 -36.89
N ILE A 599 21.54 -12.26 -35.57
CA ILE A 599 20.33 -12.74 -34.87
C ILE A 599 19.86 -11.79 -33.78
N ASP A 600 20.78 -11.04 -33.15
CA ASP A 600 20.49 -10.15 -32.04
C ASP A 600 20.02 -8.76 -32.49
N GLY A 601 19.22 -8.12 -31.63
CA GLY A 601 18.92 -6.71 -31.77
C GLY A 601 20.04 -5.86 -31.18
N THR A 602 20.76 -5.09 -32.01
CA THR A 602 21.93 -4.29 -31.57
C THR A 602 21.68 -2.78 -31.55
N ARG A 603 20.45 -2.34 -31.86
CA ARG A 603 20.10 -0.91 -31.95
C ARG A 603 19.01 -0.54 -30.95
N GLY A 604 19.39 0.20 -29.91
CA GLY A 604 18.46 0.91 -29.04
C GLY A 604 18.03 2.28 -29.60
N PRO A 605 17.36 3.13 -28.80
CA PRO A 605 17.03 2.92 -27.38
C PRO A 605 15.99 1.81 -27.18
N TRP A 606 16.08 1.12 -26.04
CA TRP A 606 15.17 0.05 -25.67
C TRP A 606 14.10 0.56 -24.70
N HIS A 607 12.83 0.29 -25.00
CA HIS A 607 11.74 0.56 -24.08
C HIS A 607 11.34 -0.73 -23.36
N LEU A 608 11.22 -0.67 -22.03
CA LEU A 608 10.94 -1.84 -21.18
C LEU A 608 9.61 -1.74 -20.46
N GLY A 609 8.90 -0.62 -20.63
CA GLY A 609 7.59 -0.46 -20.05
C GLY A 609 6.80 0.67 -20.66
N PHE A 610 5.49 0.48 -20.74
CA PHE A 610 4.53 1.41 -21.31
C PHE A 610 3.30 1.55 -20.43
N LEU A 611 2.76 2.75 -20.39
CA LEU A 611 1.37 3.00 -20.06
C LEU A 611 0.59 2.98 -21.37
N ALA A 612 -0.57 2.35 -21.37
CA ALA A 612 -1.50 2.39 -22.49
C ALA A 612 -2.93 2.66 -22.00
N GLU A 613 -3.65 3.54 -22.69
CA GLU A 613 -5.06 3.83 -22.45
C GLU A 613 -5.83 3.69 -23.75
N ARG A 614 -6.93 2.93 -23.74
CA ARG A 614 -7.88 2.81 -24.85
C ARG A 614 -9.31 3.01 -24.37
N ARG A 615 -10.27 3.12 -25.29
CA ARG A 615 -11.69 2.99 -24.95
C ARG A 615 -12.13 1.54 -25.08
N ALA A 616 -12.68 0.98 -24.01
CA ALA A 616 -13.32 -0.33 -24.02
C ALA A 616 -14.67 -0.27 -24.76
N ALA A 617 -15.27 -1.44 -25.02
CA ALA A 617 -16.53 -1.58 -25.76
C ALA A 617 -17.70 -0.81 -25.13
N ASP A 618 -17.66 -0.59 -23.81
CA ASP A 618 -18.64 0.18 -23.03
C ASP A 618 -18.31 1.69 -22.94
N ALA A 619 -17.39 2.17 -23.79
CA ALA A 619 -16.86 3.53 -23.83
C ALA A 619 -16.10 3.99 -22.56
N ARG A 620 -15.84 3.09 -21.59
CA ARG A 620 -14.97 3.40 -20.45
C ARG A 620 -13.51 3.44 -20.88
N ARG A 621 -12.72 4.26 -20.19
CA ARG A 621 -11.26 4.27 -20.36
C ARG A 621 -10.70 3.02 -19.71
N GLN A 622 -10.06 2.17 -20.51
CA GLN A 622 -9.33 1.01 -20.03
C GLN A 622 -7.84 1.33 -20.01
N ARG A 623 -7.22 1.10 -18.85
CA ARG A 623 -5.80 1.39 -18.60
C ARG A 623 -5.01 0.10 -18.45
N LEU A 624 -3.83 0.08 -19.05
CA LEU A 624 -2.89 -1.03 -18.95
C LEU A 624 -1.48 -0.48 -18.72
N ILE A 625 -0.74 -1.12 -17.82
CA ILE A 625 0.71 -0.92 -17.70
C ILE A 625 1.38 -2.22 -18.10
N ALA A 626 2.28 -2.18 -19.07
CA ALA A 626 3.11 -3.32 -19.44
C ALA A 626 4.55 -3.07 -18.97
N VAL A 627 5.17 -4.05 -18.32
CA VAL A 627 6.59 -4.03 -17.92
C VAL A 627 7.25 -5.31 -18.41
N GLY A 628 8.23 -5.18 -19.29
CA GLY A 628 9.03 -6.29 -19.81
C GLY A 628 10.19 -6.60 -18.88
N ALA A 629 9.90 -7.21 -17.74
CA ALA A 629 10.90 -7.82 -16.85
C ALA A 629 10.15 -8.60 -15.78
N TYR A 630 10.49 -9.84 -15.51
CA TYR A 630 9.86 -10.56 -14.40
C TYR A 630 10.43 -10.08 -13.04
N GLN A 631 9.62 -10.14 -11.98
CA GLN A 631 10.04 -9.91 -10.58
C GLN A 631 10.59 -8.51 -10.23
N TRP A 632 10.40 -7.51 -11.09
CA TRP A 632 10.94 -6.17 -10.84
C TRP A 632 10.43 -5.53 -9.54
N PHE A 633 9.25 -5.88 -9.03
CA PHE A 633 8.75 -5.37 -7.75
C PHE A 633 8.90 -6.35 -6.58
N TYR A 634 9.63 -7.45 -6.73
CA TYR A 634 9.83 -8.40 -5.63
C TYR A 634 10.75 -7.80 -4.57
N ASP A 635 10.61 -8.30 -3.34
CA ASP A 635 11.31 -7.79 -2.16
C ASP A 635 12.84 -7.75 -2.35
N PHE A 636 13.41 -8.71 -3.08
CA PHE A 636 14.86 -8.72 -3.33
C PHE A 636 15.33 -7.59 -4.29
N GLN A 637 14.42 -6.98 -5.06
CA GLN A 637 14.70 -5.80 -5.89
C GLN A 637 14.37 -4.48 -5.19
N THR A 638 13.38 -4.48 -4.29
CA THR A 638 12.87 -3.29 -3.60
C THR A 638 13.58 -3.01 -2.27
N ARG A 639 14.16 -4.03 -1.63
CA ARG A 639 14.89 -3.92 -0.34
C ARG A 639 16.36 -3.50 -0.41
N PRO A 640 17.15 -3.76 -1.48
CA PRO A 640 18.56 -3.42 -1.46
C PRO A 640 18.79 -1.96 -1.08
N THR A 641 19.58 -1.75 -0.04
CA THR A 641 19.97 -0.43 0.45
C THR A 641 21.44 -0.17 0.22
N GLN A 642 21.81 1.10 0.07
CA GLN A 642 23.19 1.54 -0.01
C GLN A 642 23.42 2.74 0.91
N ASN A 643 24.65 2.88 1.40
CA ASN A 643 25.06 4.04 2.18
C ASN A 643 25.48 5.17 1.21
N VAL A 644 24.78 6.31 1.28
CA VAL A 644 25.13 7.53 0.54
C VAL A 644 25.37 8.62 1.57
N SER A 645 26.62 9.07 1.71
CA SER A 645 27.00 10.15 2.64
C SER A 645 26.59 9.93 4.10
N GLY A 646 26.62 8.68 4.59
CA GLY A 646 26.24 8.32 5.96
C GLY A 646 24.76 7.99 6.16
N GLN A 647 23.95 8.01 5.09
CA GLN A 647 22.52 7.68 5.12
C GLN A 647 22.24 6.37 4.38
N ILE A 648 21.39 5.53 4.97
CA ILE A 648 20.84 4.33 4.29
C ILE A 648 19.69 4.75 3.40
N VAL A 649 19.88 4.61 2.09
CA VAL A 649 18.86 4.86 1.07
C VAL A 649 18.62 3.60 0.26
N LEU A 650 17.43 3.46 -0.32
CA LEU A 650 17.15 2.40 -1.28
C LEU A 650 18.10 2.54 -2.47
N GLN A 651 18.68 1.43 -2.91
CA GLN A 651 19.50 1.37 -4.11
C GLN A 651 18.64 1.57 -5.36
N ASN A 652 17.43 1.00 -5.36
CA ASN A 652 16.48 1.06 -6.46
C ASN A 652 15.11 1.60 -6.00
N PRO A 653 15.01 2.88 -5.57
CA PRO A 653 13.74 3.47 -5.14
C PRO A 653 12.68 3.51 -6.25
N GLY A 654 13.09 3.40 -7.53
CA GLY A 654 12.16 3.38 -8.65
C GLY A 654 11.26 2.14 -8.66
N ASN A 655 11.71 0.99 -8.16
CA ASN A 655 10.92 -0.24 -8.14
C ASN A 655 9.65 -0.09 -7.26
N PRO A 656 9.73 0.20 -5.94
CA PRO A 656 8.53 0.36 -5.13
C PRO A 656 7.69 1.58 -5.53
N GLU A 657 8.30 2.73 -5.87
CA GLU A 657 7.55 3.93 -6.26
C GLU A 657 6.83 3.77 -7.60
N PHE A 658 7.41 3.05 -8.57
CA PHE A 658 6.72 2.74 -9.83
C PHE A 658 5.53 1.81 -9.59
N PHE A 659 5.68 0.79 -8.73
CA PHE A 659 4.57 -0.12 -8.42
C PHE A 659 3.40 0.60 -7.74
N GLU A 660 3.67 1.44 -6.75
CA GLU A 660 2.64 2.21 -6.06
C GLU A 660 1.96 3.20 -7.01
N ALA A 661 2.73 3.91 -7.83
CA ALA A 661 2.18 4.80 -8.85
C ALA A 661 1.37 4.03 -9.91
N ALA A 662 1.78 2.81 -10.27
CA ALA A 662 1.07 1.93 -11.21
C ALA A 662 -0.31 1.58 -10.68
N VAL A 663 -0.41 1.15 -9.42
CA VAL A 663 -1.69 0.84 -8.78
C VAL A 663 -2.58 2.09 -8.71
N ALA A 664 -2.05 3.25 -8.30
CA ALA A 664 -2.83 4.50 -8.23
C ALA A 664 -3.35 4.93 -9.62
N TRP A 665 -2.51 4.89 -10.65
CA TRP A 665 -2.92 5.25 -12.01
C TRP A 665 -3.95 4.26 -12.59
N LEU A 666 -3.75 2.96 -12.40
CA LEU A 666 -4.71 1.92 -12.82
C LEU A 666 -6.04 2.05 -12.07
N ALA A 667 -6.02 2.49 -10.83
CA ALA A 667 -7.21 2.74 -10.02
C ALA A 667 -7.95 4.05 -10.36
N GLY A 668 -7.48 4.83 -11.34
CA GLY A 668 -8.09 6.12 -11.69
C GLY A 668 -7.70 7.28 -10.76
N GLN A 669 -6.74 7.07 -9.86
CA GLN A 669 -6.35 8.03 -8.83
C GLN A 669 -5.20 8.92 -9.31
N ASP A 670 -5.37 9.55 -10.49
CA ASP A 670 -4.35 10.40 -11.13
C ASP A 670 -3.92 11.55 -10.23
N ASP A 671 -4.84 12.02 -9.39
CA ASP A 671 -4.62 13.04 -8.39
C ASP A 671 -3.58 12.65 -7.31
N LEU A 672 -3.34 11.37 -7.08
CA LEU A 672 -2.34 10.88 -6.12
C LEU A 672 -0.95 10.69 -6.75
N LEU A 673 -0.82 10.90 -8.07
CA LEU A 673 0.44 10.76 -8.80
C LEU A 673 1.33 11.99 -8.59
N ALA A 674 2.13 11.92 -7.54
CA ALA A 674 3.21 12.86 -7.29
C ALA A 674 4.43 12.13 -6.69
N PRO A 675 5.64 12.67 -6.80
CA PRO A 675 6.83 12.06 -6.21
C PRO A 675 6.67 11.85 -4.70
N GLY A 676 6.93 10.62 -4.22
CA GLY A 676 6.93 10.30 -2.79
C GLY A 676 8.16 10.82 -2.06
N PRO A 677 8.16 10.82 -0.71
CA PRO A 677 9.33 11.18 0.11
C PRO A 677 10.53 10.28 -0.14
N THR A 678 10.32 8.96 -0.23
CA THR A 678 11.43 7.99 -0.45
C THR A 678 12.12 8.18 -1.80
N ALA A 679 11.36 8.66 -2.79
CA ALA A 679 11.83 8.99 -4.12
C ALA A 679 12.72 10.25 -4.19
N ARG A 680 12.86 11.02 -3.09
CA ARG A 680 13.75 12.19 -2.99
C ARG A 680 15.08 11.90 -2.30
N ALA A 681 15.14 10.84 -1.49
CA ALA A 681 16.37 10.41 -0.82
C ALA A 681 17.50 10.06 -1.81
N VAL A 682 17.16 9.84 -3.09
CA VAL A 682 18.13 9.72 -4.18
C VAL A 682 18.16 11.02 -4.99
N ALA A 683 19.33 11.67 -5.01
CA ALA A 683 19.55 12.90 -5.75
C ALA A 683 19.19 12.71 -7.23
N ARG A 684 18.11 13.37 -7.67
CA ARG A 684 17.72 13.41 -9.08
C ARG A 684 18.53 14.48 -9.78
N ILE A 685 19.66 14.11 -10.35
CA ILE A 685 20.27 14.97 -11.38
C ILE A 685 19.33 14.90 -12.58
N ARG A 686 18.46 15.91 -12.72
CA ARG A 686 17.69 16.08 -13.95
C ARG A 686 18.68 16.04 -15.10
N GLN A 687 18.41 15.24 -16.13
CA GLN A 687 19.19 15.30 -17.36
C GLN A 687 19.11 16.74 -17.87
N LEU A 688 20.19 17.48 -17.68
CA LEU A 688 20.32 18.82 -18.22
C LEU A 688 20.36 18.64 -19.74
N ALA A 689 19.45 19.29 -20.46
CA ALA A 689 19.54 19.34 -21.91
C ALA A 689 20.96 19.75 -22.32
N PRO A 690 21.52 19.23 -23.43
CA PRO A 690 22.91 19.53 -23.82
C PRO A 690 23.23 21.04 -23.83
N LYS A 691 22.26 21.86 -24.23
CA LYS A 691 22.32 23.33 -24.16
C LYS A 691 22.51 23.90 -22.76
N HIS A 692 21.87 23.32 -21.74
CA HIS A 692 22.01 23.75 -20.35
C HIS A 692 23.35 23.30 -19.76
N VAL A 693 23.83 22.10 -20.11
CA VAL A 693 25.17 21.64 -19.72
C VAL A 693 26.22 22.57 -20.33
N ALA A 694 26.12 22.87 -21.62
CA ALA A 694 27.01 23.79 -22.31
C ALA A 694 26.94 25.20 -21.69
N ALA A 695 25.74 25.72 -21.40
CA ALA A 695 25.58 27.01 -20.74
C ALA A 695 26.18 27.03 -19.33
N LEU A 696 26.04 25.96 -18.55
CA LEU A 696 26.61 25.84 -17.21
C LEU A 696 28.14 25.75 -17.26
N GLN A 697 28.67 24.99 -18.22
CA GLN A 697 30.10 24.90 -18.49
C GLN A 697 30.67 26.27 -18.90
N TRP A 698 30.05 26.97 -19.86
CA TRP A 698 30.47 28.31 -20.27
C TRP A 698 30.29 29.34 -19.14
N GLY A 699 29.23 29.21 -18.33
CA GLY A 699 29.03 30.04 -17.15
C GLY A 699 30.11 29.85 -16.09
N LEU A 700 30.58 28.61 -15.88
CA LEU A 700 31.68 28.32 -14.96
C LEU A 700 33.04 28.72 -15.54
N ILE A 701 33.29 28.44 -16.81
CA ILE A 701 34.57 28.69 -17.49
C ILE A 701 34.79 30.18 -17.76
N ALA A 702 33.77 30.89 -18.26
CA ALA A 702 33.88 32.29 -18.63
C ALA A 702 33.20 33.22 -17.62
N GLY A 703 31.99 32.86 -17.16
CA GLY A 703 31.19 33.70 -16.28
C GLY A 703 31.80 33.90 -14.89
N LEU A 704 32.32 32.85 -14.25
CA LEU A 704 32.89 32.96 -12.91
C LEU A 704 34.19 33.79 -12.89
N PRO A 705 35.14 33.61 -13.82
CA PRO A 705 36.29 34.53 -13.95
C PRO A 705 35.89 35.96 -14.30
N LEU A 706 34.91 36.18 -15.19
CA LEU A 706 34.40 37.52 -15.51
C LEU A 706 33.76 38.19 -14.29
N CYS A 707 32.99 37.46 -13.48
CA CYS A 707 32.42 37.98 -12.24
C CYS A 707 33.52 38.36 -11.24
N VAL A 708 34.57 37.56 -11.10
CA VAL A 708 35.71 37.87 -10.24
C VAL A 708 36.46 39.11 -10.76
N LEU A 709 36.68 39.21 -12.07
CA LEU A 709 37.31 40.38 -12.70
C LEU A 709 36.45 41.63 -12.57
N ALA A 710 35.14 41.53 -12.77
CA ALA A 710 34.20 42.62 -12.61
C ALA A 710 34.13 43.08 -11.15
N LEU A 711 34.11 42.15 -10.20
CA LEU A 711 34.16 42.46 -8.77
C LEU A 711 35.50 43.11 -8.39
N GLY A 712 36.61 42.63 -8.96
CA GLY A 712 37.93 43.23 -8.81
C GLY A 712 38.03 44.64 -9.41
N MET A 713 37.44 44.85 -10.58
CA MET A 713 37.38 46.14 -11.26
C MET A 713 36.48 47.13 -10.50
N LEU A 714 35.33 46.66 -9.99
CA LEU A 714 34.45 47.43 -9.12
C LEU A 714 35.17 47.83 -7.82
N LEU A 715 35.85 46.88 -7.16
CA LEU A 715 36.67 47.14 -5.99
C LEU A 715 37.81 48.13 -6.28
N ARG A 716 38.41 48.06 -7.48
CA ARG A 716 39.44 49.01 -7.93
C ARG A 716 38.86 50.40 -8.15
N VAL A 717 37.73 50.54 -8.83
CA VAL A 717 37.04 51.82 -9.05
C VAL A 717 36.60 52.45 -7.74
N LEU A 718 36.10 51.65 -6.79
CA LEU A 718 35.71 52.10 -5.45
C LEU A 718 36.91 52.52 -4.60
N ARG A 719 38.08 51.88 -4.77
CA ARG A 719 39.31 52.21 -4.04
C ARG A 719 40.09 53.37 -4.65
N GLY A 720 39.94 53.62 -5.96
CA GLY A 720 40.60 54.67 -6.73
C GLY A 720 41.84 54.17 -7.45
#